data_AF-A0A242BLJ7-F1
#
_entry.id   AF-A0A242BLJ7-F1
#
_cell.length_a   1.000
_cell.length_b   1.000
_cell.length_c   1.000
_cell.angle_alpha   90.00
_cell.angle_beta   90.00
_cell.angle_gamma   90.00
#
_symmetry.space_group_name_H-M   'P 1'
#
loop_
_entity.id
_entity.type
_entity.pdbx_description
1 polymer ?
#
loop_
_entity_poly.entity_id
_entity_poly.type
_entity_poly.pdbx_seq_one_letter_code
_entity_poly.pdbx_strand_id
1 'polypeptide(L)'
;MVYKMNESIIVIQVEATKPNDTNVVFWSHDRGTAKLRMKLVRKNGIPQSLPEGTTVPIRLMFKSATAEGGYGKHDYLATIEDRVNGIVSIVLEDNILGYVGKVEGSVYIDFPNDCSLDTAGRFTFDIKRSPIDDSTPELEDYYFNGFSQTIDKIEKILADGKQEIDQKIAESKTQIDGKLKETNNKITKANQDVVTLNNNIDKANDRIDQTNQEIGDLGKLKKMYSNSIDFGGYDYSGNPNLLSKLSYDLVVNQNGSVGTVSQGENSFKYNKTTKDVDGAVALYYKAGGRANWLPSNKRIVMTVKLRAGVGYIPADGRKVLIRYRYTDNRTSKIPVDLQVNSASLTQEWQEFTVTGTTQTFSQHANDPWVQFYVQTGILGEIEMSYDIKIEEGETSTPYQPNLLDAPYYLSKKTLGKNLLDPTGITSSSYLLLTKTPSEKLLKDQTYTITLKGTKPATQTFRCFVQYETNGSTVNLLDMKPVEGLVDEWQLTFKATRSASDITGRLYVYQVPNTSLGQCKVEWIKLEKGDTRTPNISEYKYFGEGLKDSNNPNDYSWNVTPEYTEKGLNNSVSLTDPETVLGLKNFKDGLQIAGKEVATVPEDTGWVNLTAINGHSWNKQGQIRRIGKLVMFRGSLKGSTLSTQDFCTIPEGFRPSNPTDNYEYQFLLPPQSSNTLDNGGMAYIRPNGVCGLPSFRGTVNLFLAPIQYYID
;
A
#
# COMPACT_ATOMS: atom_id res chain seq x y z
N MET A 1 -65.16 -74.65 4.40
CA MET A 1 -65.78 -75.75 3.61
C MET A 1 -66.43 -76.73 4.57
N VAL A 2 -67.58 -77.30 4.20
CA VAL A 2 -68.29 -78.34 4.96
C VAL A 2 -67.95 -79.69 4.34
N TYR A 3 -67.53 -80.67 5.14
CA TYR A 3 -67.14 -82.00 4.67
C TYR A 3 -68.08 -83.08 5.21
N LYS A 4 -68.34 -84.11 4.39
CA LYS A 4 -68.96 -85.35 4.84
C LYS A 4 -67.85 -86.25 5.35
N MET A 5 -67.72 -86.31 6.68
CA MET A 5 -66.56 -86.92 7.33
C MET A 5 -66.92 -88.13 8.19
N ASN A 6 -66.03 -89.11 8.19
CA ASN A 6 -65.95 -90.16 9.20
C ASN A 6 -64.67 -89.96 10.03
N GLU A 7 -64.72 -90.31 11.31
CA GLU A 7 -63.53 -90.44 12.14
C GLU A 7 -63.27 -91.93 12.44
N SER A 8 -62.20 -92.46 11.84
CA SER A 8 -61.77 -93.84 12.06
C SER A 8 -60.48 -93.88 12.87
N ILE A 9 -60.37 -94.83 13.80
CA ILE A 9 -59.14 -95.06 14.56
C ILE A 9 -58.32 -96.14 13.85
N ILE A 10 -57.09 -95.79 13.49
CA ILE A 10 -56.12 -96.72 12.90
C ILE A 10 -55.05 -97.02 13.95
N VAL A 11 -55.00 -98.27 14.40
CA VAL A 11 -54.04 -98.74 15.40
C VAL A 11 -52.79 -99.27 14.71
N ILE A 12 -51.65 -98.65 15.00
CA ILE A 12 -50.31 -99.04 14.52
C ILE A 12 -49.80 -100.17 15.42
N GLN A 13 -49.66 -101.37 14.84
CA GLN A 13 -49.21 -102.57 15.55
C GLN A 13 -48.48 -103.54 14.61
N VAL A 14 -47.79 -104.53 15.19
CA VAL A 14 -46.92 -105.47 14.44
C VAL A 14 -47.71 -106.68 13.95
N GLU A 15 -48.80 -107.05 14.62
CA GLU A 15 -49.62 -108.20 14.27
C GLU A 15 -50.55 -107.93 13.07
N ALA A 16 -50.65 -108.89 12.14
CA ALA A 16 -51.61 -108.80 11.04
C ALA A 16 -53.05 -108.95 11.57
N THR A 17 -53.84 -107.88 11.45
CA THR A 17 -55.26 -107.86 11.84
C THR A 17 -56.18 -107.76 10.64
N LYS A 18 -57.44 -108.18 10.81
CA LYS A 18 -58.46 -107.99 9.77
C LYS A 18 -58.60 -106.48 9.45
N PRO A 19 -58.85 -106.10 8.19
CA PRO A 19 -59.09 -104.70 7.84
C PRO A 19 -60.22 -104.11 8.70
N ASN A 20 -60.03 -102.88 9.15
CA ASN A 20 -61.05 -102.13 9.88
C ASN A 20 -62.22 -101.82 8.94
N ASP A 21 -63.37 -102.46 9.17
CA ASP A 21 -64.59 -102.12 8.44
C ASP A 21 -65.14 -100.81 8.98
N THR A 22 -64.96 -99.73 8.22
CA THR A 22 -65.31 -98.38 8.65
C THR A 22 -66.82 -98.13 8.63
N ASN A 23 -67.61 -99.01 7.99
CA ASN A 23 -69.02 -98.80 7.65
C ASN A 23 -69.29 -97.48 6.89
N VAL A 24 -68.25 -96.86 6.33
CA VAL A 24 -68.37 -95.61 5.58
C VAL A 24 -68.88 -95.90 4.18
N VAL A 25 -69.90 -95.14 3.79
CA VAL A 25 -70.41 -95.14 2.42
C VAL A 25 -70.30 -93.72 1.85
N PHE A 26 -69.40 -93.54 0.90
CA PHE A 26 -69.38 -92.34 0.07
C PHE A 26 -70.25 -92.55 -1.16
N TRP A 27 -70.81 -91.46 -1.67
CA TRP A 27 -71.63 -91.45 -2.86
C TRP A 27 -70.90 -90.72 -3.97
N SER A 28 -71.11 -91.11 -5.22
CA SER A 28 -70.47 -90.50 -6.39
C SER A 28 -70.68 -88.97 -6.52
N HIS A 29 -71.65 -88.41 -5.79
CA HIS A 29 -71.97 -86.98 -5.76
C HIS A 29 -71.21 -86.20 -4.67
N ASP A 30 -70.49 -86.88 -3.76
CA ASP A 30 -69.74 -86.26 -2.65
C ASP A 30 -68.43 -85.59 -3.12
N ARG A 31 -68.44 -84.94 -4.30
CA ARG A 31 -67.30 -84.30 -4.97
C ARG A 31 -66.71 -83.18 -4.13
N GLY A 32 -65.39 -83.19 -3.95
CA GLY A 32 -64.66 -82.25 -3.08
C GLY A 32 -65.08 -82.24 -1.59
N THR A 33 -65.96 -83.14 -1.15
CA THR A 33 -66.54 -83.15 0.20
C THR A 33 -66.43 -84.51 0.91
N ALA A 34 -66.14 -85.59 0.19
CA ALA A 34 -65.85 -86.92 0.72
C ALA A 34 -64.50 -86.93 1.45
N LYS A 35 -64.53 -86.80 2.78
CA LYS A 35 -63.33 -86.70 3.60
C LYS A 35 -63.18 -87.90 4.54
N LEU A 36 -62.05 -88.59 4.42
CA LEU A 36 -61.63 -89.60 5.39
C LEU A 36 -60.71 -88.94 6.40
N ARG A 37 -61.13 -88.92 7.66
CA ARG A 37 -60.31 -88.44 8.77
C ARG A 37 -59.96 -89.61 9.67
N MET A 38 -58.67 -89.77 9.95
CA MET A 38 -58.14 -90.89 10.70
C MET A 38 -57.31 -90.40 11.87
N LYS A 39 -57.49 -91.05 13.01
CA LYS A 39 -56.63 -90.88 14.17
C LYS A 39 -55.69 -92.06 14.26
N LEU A 40 -54.39 -91.79 14.11
CA LEU A 40 -53.33 -92.78 14.18
C LEU A 40 -52.92 -92.96 15.65
N VAL A 41 -53.01 -94.19 16.16
CA VAL A 41 -52.68 -94.51 17.56
C VAL A 41 -51.80 -95.76 17.65
N ARG A 42 -51.00 -95.93 18.70
CA ARG A 42 -50.27 -97.18 18.99
C ARG A 42 -51.16 -98.16 19.77
N LYS A 43 -50.68 -99.41 19.95
CA LYS A 43 -51.31 -100.41 20.84
C LYS A 43 -51.67 -99.76 22.19
N ASN A 44 -52.90 -99.99 22.67
CA ASN A 44 -53.53 -99.36 23.87
C ASN A 44 -54.10 -97.93 23.67
N GLY A 45 -54.18 -97.40 22.44
CA GLY A 45 -54.93 -96.17 22.13
C GLY A 45 -54.16 -94.87 22.30
N ILE A 46 -52.83 -94.93 22.52
CA ILE A 46 -51.97 -93.75 22.66
C ILE A 46 -51.79 -93.08 21.29
N PRO A 47 -52.06 -91.76 21.14
CA PRO A 47 -51.87 -91.05 19.87
C PRO A 47 -50.44 -91.17 19.32
N GLN A 48 -50.32 -91.34 18.00
CA GLN A 48 -49.04 -91.33 17.30
C GLN A 48 -48.65 -89.89 16.92
N SER A 49 -47.60 -89.35 17.54
CA SER A 49 -47.05 -88.04 17.15
C SER A 49 -46.39 -88.08 15.77
N LEU A 50 -46.54 -87.00 15.00
CA LEU A 50 -46.07 -86.80 13.63
C LEU A 50 -45.14 -85.56 13.57
N PRO A 51 -43.82 -85.70 13.80
CA PRO A 51 -42.85 -84.60 13.78
C PRO A 51 -42.88 -83.76 12.51
N GLU A 52 -42.36 -82.53 12.57
CA GLU A 52 -42.23 -81.67 11.39
C GLU A 52 -41.38 -82.37 10.31
N GLY A 53 -41.85 -82.34 9.06
CA GLY A 53 -41.27 -83.12 7.96
C GLY A 53 -41.82 -84.54 7.79
N THR A 54 -42.61 -85.07 8.74
CA THR A 54 -43.34 -86.34 8.53
C THR A 54 -44.39 -86.20 7.44
N THR A 55 -44.49 -87.21 6.58
CA THR A 55 -45.57 -87.38 5.61
C THR A 55 -46.34 -88.66 5.86
N VAL A 56 -47.61 -88.70 5.46
CA VAL A 56 -48.50 -89.85 5.70
C VAL A 56 -49.15 -90.24 4.38
N PRO A 57 -48.52 -91.15 3.60
CA PRO A 57 -49.12 -91.69 2.39
C PRO A 57 -50.28 -92.61 2.72
N ILE A 58 -51.35 -92.52 1.93
CA ILE A 58 -52.51 -93.39 2.02
C ILE A 58 -52.79 -93.97 0.63
N ARG A 59 -52.69 -95.29 0.52
CA ARG A 59 -53.00 -96.01 -0.72
C ARG A 59 -54.40 -96.57 -0.65
N LEU A 60 -55.21 -96.27 -1.65
CA LEU A 60 -56.54 -96.81 -1.85
C LEU A 60 -56.49 -97.81 -3.01
N MET A 61 -57.00 -99.02 -2.80
CA MET A 61 -57.04 -100.08 -3.79
C MET A 61 -58.47 -100.50 -4.06
N PHE A 62 -58.78 -100.74 -5.34
CA PHE A 62 -60.11 -101.16 -5.78
C PHE A 62 -59.97 -102.13 -6.96
N LYS A 63 -60.99 -102.97 -7.19
CA LYS A 63 -60.94 -103.93 -8.29
C LYS A 63 -61.04 -103.20 -9.62
N SER A 64 -60.14 -103.49 -10.54
CA SER A 64 -60.18 -102.95 -11.90
C SER A 64 -59.94 -104.05 -12.92
N ALA A 65 -60.72 -104.04 -14.00
CA ALA A 65 -60.56 -104.98 -15.11
C ALA A 65 -59.39 -104.60 -16.04
N THR A 66 -58.96 -103.34 -15.99
CA THR A 66 -57.94 -102.77 -16.89
C THR A 66 -56.58 -102.64 -16.21
N ALA A 67 -56.54 -102.60 -14.88
CA ALA A 67 -55.29 -102.49 -14.13
C ALA A 67 -54.46 -103.79 -14.16
N GLU A 68 -53.13 -103.63 -14.22
CA GLU A 68 -52.18 -104.73 -14.11
C GLU A 68 -52.29 -105.42 -12.74
N GLY A 69 -52.58 -106.72 -12.74
CA GLY A 69 -52.83 -107.50 -11.51
C GLY A 69 -54.26 -107.42 -10.97
N GLY A 70 -55.21 -106.77 -11.69
CA GLY A 70 -56.64 -106.78 -11.37
C GLY A 70 -57.10 -105.73 -10.35
N TYR A 71 -56.22 -104.82 -9.93
CA TYR A 71 -56.51 -103.79 -8.93
C TYR A 71 -55.94 -102.42 -9.33
N GLY A 72 -56.80 -101.40 -9.35
CA GLY A 72 -56.41 -99.99 -9.44
C GLY A 72 -55.89 -99.47 -8.10
N LYS A 73 -55.04 -98.43 -8.13
CA LYS A 73 -54.33 -97.88 -6.96
C LYS A 73 -54.30 -96.36 -6.99
N HIS A 74 -54.91 -95.70 -6.01
CA HIS A 74 -54.80 -94.26 -5.85
C HIS A 74 -54.02 -93.92 -4.59
N ASP A 75 -52.96 -93.13 -4.76
CA ASP A 75 -52.07 -92.72 -3.70
C ASP A 75 -52.33 -91.27 -3.30
N TYR A 76 -52.68 -91.07 -2.03
CA TYR A 76 -52.94 -89.77 -1.46
C TYR A 76 -51.84 -89.41 -0.47
N LEU A 77 -51.43 -88.14 -0.45
CA LEU A 77 -50.62 -87.60 0.62
C LEU A 77 -51.55 -86.93 1.64
N ALA A 78 -51.69 -87.51 2.83
CA ALA A 78 -52.63 -87.02 3.81
C ALA A 78 -52.20 -85.66 4.37
N THR A 79 -53.20 -84.78 4.54
CA THR A 79 -53.04 -83.54 5.28
C THR A 79 -52.99 -83.86 6.76
N ILE A 80 -51.87 -83.52 7.41
CA ILE A 80 -51.73 -83.65 8.86
C ILE A 80 -52.45 -82.46 9.50
N GLU A 81 -53.58 -82.71 10.15
CA GLU A 81 -54.39 -81.68 10.81
C GLU A 81 -53.89 -81.39 12.21
N ASP A 82 -53.42 -82.42 12.91
CA ASP A 82 -52.87 -82.30 14.26
C ASP A 82 -51.66 -83.24 14.41
N ARG A 83 -50.47 -82.64 14.41
CA ARG A 83 -49.19 -83.35 14.53
C ARG A 83 -49.00 -84.01 15.89
N VAL A 84 -49.60 -83.46 16.95
CA VAL A 84 -49.43 -83.96 18.32
C VAL A 84 -50.34 -85.17 18.54
N ASN A 85 -51.59 -85.08 18.08
CA ASN A 85 -52.61 -86.11 18.30
C ASN A 85 -52.73 -87.15 17.18
N GLY A 86 -51.87 -87.09 16.15
CA GLY A 86 -51.81 -88.08 15.08
C GLY A 86 -53.04 -88.05 14.18
N ILE A 87 -53.61 -86.87 13.95
CA ILE A 87 -54.84 -86.72 13.17
C ILE A 87 -54.47 -86.33 11.75
N VAL A 88 -54.88 -87.17 10.82
CA VAL A 88 -54.64 -86.99 9.40
C VAL A 88 -55.95 -87.08 8.63
N SER A 89 -55.99 -86.46 7.47
CA SER A 89 -57.13 -86.58 6.58
C SER A 89 -56.74 -86.61 5.12
N ILE A 90 -57.57 -87.28 4.33
CA ILE A 90 -57.59 -87.15 2.88
C ILE A 90 -58.99 -86.73 2.46
N VAL A 91 -59.06 -85.86 1.47
CA VAL A 91 -60.28 -85.61 0.70
C VAL A 91 -60.14 -86.44 -0.56
N LEU A 92 -61.14 -87.26 -0.86
CA LEU A 92 -61.15 -88.08 -2.05
C LEU A 92 -61.35 -87.17 -3.28
N GLU A 93 -60.54 -87.38 -4.31
CA GLU A 93 -60.70 -86.68 -5.59
C GLU A 93 -61.88 -87.26 -6.38
N ASP A 94 -62.40 -86.47 -7.31
CA ASP A 94 -63.60 -86.83 -8.07
C ASP A 94 -63.42 -88.11 -8.92
N ASN A 95 -62.18 -88.47 -9.28
CA ASN A 95 -61.87 -89.65 -10.10
C ASN A 95 -62.19 -90.97 -9.38
N ILE A 96 -61.83 -91.14 -8.10
CA ILE A 96 -62.10 -92.39 -7.35
C ILE A 96 -63.59 -92.56 -7.03
N LEU A 97 -64.34 -91.45 -6.96
CA LEU A 97 -65.80 -91.46 -6.78
C LEU A 97 -66.55 -92.06 -8.00
N GLY A 98 -65.85 -92.27 -9.13
CA GLY A 98 -66.35 -93.04 -10.27
C GLY A 98 -66.41 -94.56 -10.05
N TYR A 99 -65.67 -95.09 -9.08
CA TYR A 99 -65.74 -96.51 -8.71
C TYR A 99 -66.99 -96.81 -7.88
N VAL A 100 -67.65 -97.96 -8.15
CA VAL A 100 -68.78 -98.44 -7.33
C VAL A 100 -68.43 -99.81 -6.77
N GLY A 101 -68.26 -99.88 -5.45
CA GLY A 101 -67.86 -101.09 -4.75
C GLY A 101 -67.00 -100.81 -3.52
N LYS A 102 -66.43 -101.87 -2.96
CA LYS A 102 -65.54 -101.79 -1.79
C LYS A 102 -64.15 -101.31 -2.19
N VAL A 103 -63.65 -100.32 -1.46
CA VAL A 103 -62.29 -99.76 -1.55
C VAL A 103 -61.50 -100.15 -0.31
N GLU A 104 -60.28 -100.61 -0.51
CA GLU A 104 -59.36 -101.04 0.54
C GLU A 104 -58.26 -99.99 0.71
N GLY A 105 -58.22 -99.34 1.87
CA GLY A 105 -57.23 -98.33 2.22
C GLY A 105 -56.09 -98.87 3.08
N SER A 106 -54.88 -98.37 2.84
CA SER A 106 -53.67 -98.68 3.58
C SER A 106 -52.96 -97.40 3.97
N VAL A 107 -52.65 -97.23 5.26
CA VAL A 107 -51.95 -96.05 5.79
C VAL A 107 -50.47 -96.35 6.01
N TYR A 108 -49.62 -95.44 5.57
CA TYR A 108 -48.17 -95.45 5.77
C TYR A 108 -47.72 -94.16 6.45
N ILE A 109 -46.58 -94.17 7.13
CA ILE A 109 -46.00 -92.97 7.75
C ILE A 109 -44.53 -92.92 7.39
N ASP A 110 -44.10 -91.84 6.74
CA ASP A 110 -42.70 -91.58 6.43
C ASP A 110 -42.19 -90.45 7.31
N PHE A 111 -41.18 -90.74 8.13
CA PHE A 111 -40.52 -89.78 8.99
C PHE A 111 -39.40 -89.04 8.24
N PRO A 112 -39.04 -87.82 8.66
CA PRO A 112 -38.03 -86.99 7.98
C PRO A 112 -36.60 -87.55 8.02
N ASN A 113 -36.36 -88.61 8.80
CA ASN A 113 -35.06 -89.29 8.92
C ASN A 113 -34.96 -90.55 8.04
N ASP A 114 -35.72 -90.58 6.94
CA ASP A 114 -35.82 -91.70 5.99
C ASP A 114 -36.35 -93.02 6.60
N CYS A 115 -36.92 -92.98 7.81
CA CYS A 115 -37.61 -94.13 8.39
C CYS A 115 -39.08 -94.14 7.94
N SER A 116 -39.55 -95.28 7.42
CA SER A 116 -40.95 -95.50 7.03
C SER A 116 -41.63 -96.57 7.90
N LEU A 117 -42.92 -96.40 8.18
CA LEU A 117 -43.78 -97.40 8.84
C LEU A 117 -44.91 -97.83 7.90
N ASP A 118 -45.00 -99.12 7.61
CA ASP A 118 -46.28 -99.73 7.23
C ASP A 118 -47.04 -100.00 8.53
N THR A 119 -48.16 -99.30 8.70
CA THR A 119 -48.86 -99.28 9.99
C THR A 119 -49.65 -100.56 10.28
N ALA A 120 -49.69 -101.51 9.34
CA ALA A 120 -50.70 -102.59 9.26
C ALA A 120 -52.16 -102.06 9.29
N GLY A 121 -52.34 -100.73 9.21
CA GLY A 121 -53.59 -100.00 9.27
C GLY A 121 -54.36 -100.12 7.97
N ARG A 122 -54.97 -101.29 7.76
CA ARG A 122 -55.86 -101.56 6.64
C ARG A 122 -57.29 -101.20 7.03
N PHE A 123 -58.00 -100.52 6.15
CA PHE A 123 -59.39 -100.14 6.35
C PHE A 123 -60.20 -100.34 5.08
N THR A 124 -61.51 -100.52 5.19
CA THR A 124 -62.39 -100.60 4.02
C THR A 124 -63.55 -99.64 4.13
N PHE A 125 -63.94 -99.06 3.01
CA PHE A 125 -65.18 -98.30 2.86
C PHE A 125 -65.82 -98.63 1.52
N ASP A 126 -67.09 -98.29 1.34
CA ASP A 126 -67.81 -98.52 0.10
C ASP A 126 -68.10 -97.20 -0.62
N ILE A 127 -68.02 -97.22 -1.95
CA ILE A 127 -68.53 -96.14 -2.80
C ILE A 127 -69.78 -96.65 -3.51
N LYS A 128 -70.88 -95.90 -3.40
CA LYS A 128 -72.16 -96.20 -4.04
C LYS A 128 -72.53 -95.13 -5.06
N ARG A 129 -73.32 -95.55 -6.05
CA ARG A 129 -73.84 -94.64 -7.06
C ARG A 129 -74.97 -93.80 -6.49
N SER A 130 -74.86 -92.47 -6.63
CA SER A 130 -75.96 -91.56 -6.30
C SER A 130 -77.07 -91.65 -7.37
N PRO A 131 -78.36 -91.65 -7.00
CA PRO A 131 -79.47 -91.70 -7.95
C PRO A 131 -79.55 -90.51 -8.93
N ILE A 132 -78.85 -89.41 -8.63
CA ILE A 132 -78.86 -88.16 -9.40
C ILE A 132 -77.61 -87.97 -10.27
N ASP A 133 -76.67 -88.92 -10.24
CA ASP A 133 -75.48 -88.86 -11.08
C ASP A 133 -75.68 -89.67 -12.36
N ASP A 134 -75.98 -88.97 -13.45
CA ASP A 134 -76.22 -89.56 -14.77
C ASP A 134 -74.93 -89.88 -15.55
N SER A 135 -73.75 -89.47 -15.04
CA SER A 135 -72.44 -89.70 -15.66
C SER A 135 -71.39 -90.15 -14.62
N THR A 136 -70.55 -91.11 -14.98
CA THR A 136 -69.49 -91.65 -14.10
C THR A 136 -68.19 -90.91 -14.38
N PRO A 137 -67.54 -90.30 -13.37
CA PRO A 137 -66.17 -89.83 -13.53
C PRO A 137 -65.27 -90.95 -14.07
N GLU A 138 -64.34 -90.61 -14.97
CA GLU A 138 -63.40 -91.59 -15.50
C GLU A 138 -62.48 -92.06 -14.35
N LEU A 139 -62.49 -93.37 -14.11
CA LEU A 139 -61.71 -93.98 -13.05
C LEU A 139 -60.32 -94.35 -13.59
N GLU A 140 -59.31 -93.62 -13.15
CA GLU A 140 -57.93 -93.92 -13.49
C GLU A 140 -57.43 -95.16 -12.73
N ASP A 141 -56.70 -96.06 -13.39
CA ASP A 141 -56.11 -97.23 -12.73
C ASP A 141 -54.97 -96.86 -11.76
N TYR A 142 -54.33 -95.70 -11.97
CA TYR A 142 -53.34 -95.13 -11.05
C TYR A 142 -53.49 -93.60 -10.94
N TYR A 143 -53.45 -93.07 -9.71
CA TYR A 143 -53.51 -91.63 -9.42
C TYR A 143 -52.61 -91.27 -8.24
N PHE A 144 -51.98 -90.08 -8.26
CA PHE A 144 -51.20 -89.56 -7.12
C PHE A 144 -51.49 -88.09 -6.84
N ASN A 145 -52.00 -87.77 -5.64
CA ASN A 145 -52.39 -86.40 -5.25
C ASN A 145 -51.21 -85.50 -4.81
N GLY A 146 -50.02 -86.06 -4.54
CA GLY A 146 -48.91 -85.27 -3.99
C GLY A 146 -48.38 -84.16 -4.92
N PHE A 147 -48.67 -84.24 -6.23
CA PHE A 147 -48.27 -83.21 -7.19
C PHE A 147 -49.03 -81.88 -6.99
N SER A 148 -50.34 -81.92 -6.73
CA SER A 148 -51.15 -80.70 -6.53
C SER A 148 -50.67 -79.86 -5.35
N GLN A 149 -50.38 -80.51 -4.21
CA GLN A 149 -49.83 -79.83 -3.03
C GLN A 149 -48.44 -79.20 -3.28
N THR A 150 -47.67 -79.77 -4.19
CA THR A 150 -46.35 -79.23 -4.57
C THR A 150 -46.50 -77.99 -5.45
N ILE A 151 -47.45 -78.01 -6.39
CA ILE A 151 -47.78 -76.86 -7.25
C ILE A 151 -48.23 -75.67 -6.40
N ASP A 152 -49.17 -75.87 -5.46
CA ASP A 152 -49.67 -74.80 -4.58
C ASP A 152 -48.54 -74.10 -3.79
N LYS A 153 -47.56 -74.88 -3.31
CA LYS A 153 -46.39 -74.34 -2.61
C LYS A 153 -45.50 -73.52 -3.54
N ILE A 154 -45.27 -73.99 -4.76
CA ILE A 154 -44.48 -73.28 -5.78
C ILE A 154 -45.17 -71.97 -6.15
N GLU A 155 -46.49 -72.00 -6.37
CA GLU A 155 -47.28 -70.80 -6.70
C GLU A 155 -47.23 -69.76 -5.58
N LYS A 156 -47.32 -70.21 -4.32
CA LYS A 156 -47.17 -69.32 -3.17
C LYS A 156 -45.78 -68.69 -3.09
N ILE A 157 -44.71 -69.47 -3.28
CA ILE A 157 -43.33 -68.94 -3.30
C ILE A 157 -43.16 -67.91 -4.42
N LEU A 158 -43.73 -68.16 -5.59
CA LEU A 158 -43.73 -67.22 -6.72
C LEU A 158 -44.48 -65.92 -6.39
N ALA A 159 -45.65 -66.01 -5.76
CA ALA A 159 -46.43 -64.85 -5.36
C ALA A 159 -45.71 -63.99 -4.30
N ASP A 160 -45.19 -64.63 -3.25
CA ASP A 160 -44.46 -63.96 -2.17
C ASP A 160 -43.17 -63.31 -2.70
N GLY A 161 -42.40 -64.04 -3.53
CA GLY A 161 -41.19 -63.52 -4.15
C GLY A 161 -41.45 -62.34 -5.10
N LYS A 162 -42.54 -62.37 -5.86
CA LYS A 162 -42.96 -61.24 -6.70
C LYS A 162 -43.30 -60.01 -5.86
N GLN A 163 -44.07 -60.19 -4.79
CA GLN A 163 -44.45 -59.09 -3.90
C GLN A 163 -43.22 -58.46 -3.22
N GLU A 164 -42.26 -59.26 -2.77
CA GLU A 164 -41.03 -58.76 -2.14
C GLU A 164 -40.18 -57.95 -3.14
N ILE A 165 -40.05 -58.43 -4.38
CA ILE A 165 -39.34 -57.72 -5.45
C ILE A 165 -40.01 -56.37 -5.75
N ASP A 166 -41.34 -56.35 -5.90
CA ASP A 166 -42.09 -55.12 -6.18
C ASP A 166 -41.92 -54.09 -5.06
N GLN A 167 -41.94 -54.53 -3.79
CA GLN A 167 -41.67 -53.65 -2.64
C GLN A 167 -40.25 -53.08 -2.67
N LYS A 168 -39.23 -53.92 -2.88
CA LYS A 168 -37.82 -53.47 -2.96
C LYS A 168 -37.58 -52.50 -4.11
N ILE A 169 -38.26 -52.68 -5.24
CA ILE A 169 -38.20 -51.74 -6.38
C ILE A 169 -38.81 -50.39 -5.98
N ALA A 170 -39.98 -50.38 -5.32
CA ALA A 170 -40.63 -49.15 -4.88
C ALA A 170 -39.81 -48.36 -3.85
N GLU A 171 -39.21 -49.06 -2.88
CA GLU A 171 -38.31 -48.46 -1.90
C GLU A 171 -37.06 -47.89 -2.57
N SER A 172 -36.43 -48.65 -3.47
CA SER A 172 -35.25 -48.20 -4.22
C SER A 172 -35.55 -46.96 -5.07
N LYS A 173 -36.70 -46.94 -5.75
CA LYS A 173 -37.15 -45.79 -6.54
C LYS A 173 -37.31 -44.54 -5.68
N THR A 174 -37.95 -44.69 -4.52
CA THR A 174 -38.14 -43.58 -3.57
C THR A 174 -36.80 -43.01 -3.06
N GLN A 175 -35.83 -43.89 -2.74
CA GLN A 175 -34.49 -43.46 -2.34
C GLN A 175 -33.73 -42.76 -3.46
N ILE A 176 -33.80 -43.27 -4.68
CA ILE A 176 -33.17 -42.66 -5.87
C ILE A 176 -33.76 -41.28 -6.13
N ASP A 177 -35.10 -41.15 -6.12
CA ASP A 177 -35.79 -39.88 -6.34
C ASP A 177 -35.41 -38.84 -5.26
N GLY A 178 -35.30 -39.27 -4.00
CA GLY A 178 -34.84 -38.43 -2.90
C GLY A 178 -33.42 -37.90 -3.11
N LYS A 179 -32.47 -38.78 -3.45
CA LYS A 179 -31.07 -38.40 -3.74
C LYS A 179 -30.96 -37.51 -4.97
N LEU A 180 -31.75 -37.77 -6.01
CA LEU A 180 -31.78 -36.96 -7.22
C LEU A 180 -32.26 -35.54 -6.92
N LYS A 181 -33.32 -35.41 -6.12
CA LYS A 181 -33.84 -34.11 -5.68
C LYS A 181 -32.82 -33.34 -4.85
N GLU A 182 -32.15 -33.99 -3.89
CA GLU A 182 -31.10 -33.36 -3.10
C GLU A 182 -29.93 -32.87 -3.97
N THR A 183 -29.51 -33.70 -4.93
CA THR A 183 -28.44 -33.36 -5.88
C THR A 183 -28.83 -32.17 -6.75
N ASN A 184 -30.06 -32.15 -7.27
CA ASN A 184 -30.58 -31.03 -8.07
C ASN A 184 -30.64 -29.72 -7.26
N ASN A 185 -31.02 -29.78 -5.99
CA ASN A 185 -31.01 -28.62 -5.11
C ASN A 185 -29.57 -28.10 -4.89
N LYS A 186 -28.60 -28.99 -4.67
CA LYS A 186 -27.18 -28.62 -4.55
C LYS A 186 -26.64 -27.99 -5.83
N ILE A 187 -26.97 -28.54 -7.00
CA ILE A 187 -26.60 -27.99 -8.31
C ILE A 187 -27.23 -26.60 -8.51
N THR A 188 -28.51 -26.45 -8.19
CA THR A 188 -29.21 -25.16 -8.30
C THR A 188 -28.55 -24.09 -7.43
N LYS A 189 -28.20 -24.46 -6.18
CA LYS A 189 -27.50 -23.56 -5.27
C LYS A 189 -26.10 -23.20 -5.78
N ALA A 190 -25.34 -24.19 -6.23
CA ALA A 190 -24.02 -23.98 -6.84
C ALA A 190 -24.10 -23.04 -8.06
N ASN A 191 -25.11 -23.18 -8.92
CA ASN A 191 -25.33 -22.29 -10.05
C ASN A 191 -25.64 -20.85 -9.62
N GLN A 192 -26.45 -20.66 -8.57
CA GLN A 192 -26.70 -19.32 -8.00
C GLN A 192 -25.43 -18.70 -7.42
N ASP A 193 -24.61 -19.50 -6.75
CA ASP A 193 -23.35 -19.04 -6.17
C ASP A 193 -22.34 -18.67 -7.28
N VAL A 194 -22.29 -19.43 -8.39
CA VAL A 194 -21.51 -19.08 -9.59
C VAL A 194 -21.95 -17.75 -10.20
N VAL A 195 -23.26 -17.52 -10.34
CA VAL A 195 -23.79 -16.23 -10.84
C VAL A 195 -23.38 -15.08 -9.91
N THR A 196 -23.44 -15.30 -8.59
CA THR A 196 -23.02 -14.30 -7.60
C THR A 196 -21.53 -14.00 -7.70
N LEU A 197 -20.69 -15.03 -7.88
CA LEU A 197 -19.25 -14.88 -8.06
C LEU A 197 -18.93 -14.11 -9.33
N ASN A 198 -19.58 -14.41 -10.47
CA ASN A 198 -19.39 -13.68 -11.72
C ASN A 198 -19.70 -12.18 -11.56
N ASN A 199 -20.83 -11.83 -10.96
CA ASN A 199 -21.18 -10.43 -10.69
C ASN A 199 -20.15 -9.72 -9.81
N ASN A 200 -19.55 -10.42 -8.84
CA ASN A 200 -18.50 -9.85 -7.99
C ASN A 200 -17.18 -9.69 -8.74
N ILE A 201 -16.85 -10.61 -9.65
CA ILE A 201 -15.69 -10.51 -10.54
C ILE A 201 -15.84 -9.29 -11.46
N ASP A 202 -17.02 -9.08 -12.06
CA ASP A 202 -17.28 -7.92 -12.91
C ASP A 202 -17.07 -6.60 -12.16
N LYS A 203 -17.65 -6.48 -10.96
CA LYS A 203 -17.44 -5.31 -10.08
C LYS A 203 -15.97 -5.12 -9.69
N ALA A 204 -15.23 -6.19 -9.47
CA ALA A 204 -13.81 -6.11 -9.15
C ALA A 204 -13.01 -5.62 -10.36
N ASN A 205 -13.34 -6.09 -11.57
CA ASN A 205 -12.72 -5.63 -12.81
C ASN A 205 -12.98 -4.15 -13.06
N ASP A 206 -14.22 -3.67 -12.90
CA ASP A 206 -14.55 -2.25 -13.03
C ASP A 206 -13.69 -1.37 -12.09
N ARG A 207 -13.49 -1.82 -10.85
CA ARG A 207 -12.63 -1.12 -9.88
C ARG A 207 -11.15 -1.17 -10.25
N ILE A 208 -10.67 -2.29 -10.81
CA ILE A 208 -9.30 -2.42 -11.31
C ILE A 208 -9.08 -1.45 -12.47
N ASP A 209 -10.02 -1.36 -13.41
CA ASP A 209 -9.93 -0.46 -14.56
C ASP A 209 -9.93 1.01 -14.12
N GLN A 210 -10.80 1.39 -13.19
CA GLN A 210 -10.78 2.73 -12.59
C GLN A 210 -9.42 3.03 -11.92
N THR A 211 -8.90 2.09 -11.14
CA THR A 211 -7.60 2.26 -10.45
C THR A 211 -6.46 2.42 -11.48
N ASN A 212 -6.48 1.62 -12.56
CA ASN A 212 -5.50 1.72 -13.63
C ASN A 212 -5.55 3.09 -14.34
N GLN A 213 -6.74 3.64 -14.54
CA GLN A 213 -6.92 4.98 -15.08
C GLN A 213 -6.31 6.04 -14.14
N GLU A 214 -6.62 5.97 -12.84
CA GLU A 214 -6.07 6.89 -11.83
C GLU A 214 -4.53 6.82 -11.75
N ILE A 215 -3.96 5.62 -11.76
CA ILE A 215 -2.50 5.41 -11.84
C ILE A 215 -1.92 6.02 -13.14
N GLY A 216 -2.60 5.82 -14.26
CA GLY A 216 -2.22 6.41 -15.54
C GLY A 216 -2.21 7.93 -15.52
N ASP A 217 -3.10 8.56 -14.76
CA ASP A 217 -3.17 10.01 -14.61
C ASP A 217 -2.11 10.58 -13.66
N LEU A 218 -1.71 9.83 -12.62
CA LEU A 218 -0.54 10.18 -11.79
C LEU A 218 0.76 10.23 -12.62
N GLY A 219 0.90 9.38 -13.63
CA GLY A 219 2.02 9.45 -14.58
C GLY A 219 2.05 10.71 -15.46
N LYS A 220 0.98 11.51 -15.46
CA LYS A 220 0.82 12.72 -16.31
C LYS A 220 0.88 14.03 -15.53
N LEU A 221 1.19 13.98 -14.23
CA LEU A 221 1.24 15.18 -13.38
C LEU A 221 2.08 16.28 -14.02
N LYS A 222 1.51 17.48 -14.04
CA LYS A 222 2.15 18.70 -14.50
C LYS A 222 2.93 19.29 -13.35
N LYS A 223 4.08 19.87 -13.69
CA LYS A 223 4.98 20.50 -12.73
C LYS A 223 4.93 22.01 -12.86
N MET A 224 4.95 22.65 -11.71
CA MET A 224 5.13 24.08 -11.56
C MET A 224 6.23 24.34 -10.53
N TYR A 225 6.86 25.50 -10.62
CA TYR A 225 7.97 25.90 -9.78
C TYR A 225 7.73 27.31 -9.28
N SER A 226 8.13 27.56 -8.04
CA SER A 226 7.97 28.85 -7.40
C SER A 226 9.04 29.04 -6.32
N ASN A 227 9.37 30.28 -6.03
CA ASN A 227 10.22 30.63 -4.90
C ASN A 227 9.40 30.96 -3.63
N SER A 228 8.07 31.05 -3.75
CA SER A 228 7.14 31.26 -2.63
C SER A 228 5.88 30.40 -2.79
N ILE A 229 5.35 29.90 -1.68
CA ILE A 229 4.03 29.26 -1.60
C ILE A 229 2.99 30.14 -0.91
N ASP A 230 3.40 31.32 -0.43
CA ASP A 230 2.49 32.31 0.16
C ASP A 230 1.83 33.13 -0.95
N PHE A 231 0.96 32.45 -1.71
CA PHE A 231 0.19 33.05 -2.79
C PHE A 231 -0.94 33.95 -2.28
N GLY A 232 -1.15 34.10 -0.98
CA GLY A 232 -2.27 34.86 -0.42
C GLY A 232 -3.65 34.29 -0.78
N GLY A 233 -4.71 34.91 -0.25
CA GLY A 233 -6.10 34.52 -0.48
C GLY A 233 -6.74 35.12 -1.73
N TYR A 234 -6.01 35.23 -2.85
CA TYR A 234 -6.53 35.80 -4.09
C TYR A 234 -7.34 34.78 -4.91
N ASP A 235 -8.19 35.29 -5.79
CA ASP A 235 -8.89 34.48 -6.79
C ASP A 235 -8.04 34.37 -8.07
N TYR A 236 -7.53 33.16 -8.30
CA TYR A 236 -6.63 32.81 -9.39
C TYR A 236 -7.36 32.21 -10.62
N SER A 237 -8.69 32.37 -10.71
CA SER A 237 -9.48 31.88 -11.85
C SER A 237 -9.25 32.65 -13.15
N GLY A 238 -8.63 33.84 -13.07
CA GLY A 238 -8.39 34.74 -14.19
C GLY A 238 -6.92 34.87 -14.62
N ASN A 239 -6.57 35.97 -15.30
CA ASN A 239 -5.20 36.24 -15.76
C ASN A 239 -4.39 37.00 -14.69
N PRO A 240 -3.07 36.72 -14.57
CA PRO A 240 -2.20 37.40 -13.62
C PRO A 240 -2.06 38.88 -13.93
N ASN A 241 -1.84 39.70 -12.90
CA ASN A 241 -1.50 41.09 -13.11
C ASN A 241 -0.10 41.21 -13.75
N LEU A 242 0.03 42.10 -14.72
CA LEU A 242 1.30 42.40 -15.39
C LEU A 242 2.11 43.45 -14.65
N LEU A 243 1.51 44.14 -13.67
CA LEU A 243 2.16 45.14 -12.83
C LEU A 243 2.64 44.51 -11.52
N SER A 244 3.87 44.84 -11.11
CA SER A 244 4.34 44.51 -9.76
C SER A 244 3.49 45.25 -8.71
N LYS A 245 3.57 44.84 -7.43
CA LYS A 245 2.78 45.48 -6.37
C LYS A 245 3.18 46.96 -6.22
N LEU A 246 2.20 47.86 -6.25
CA LEU A 246 2.42 49.29 -5.99
C LEU A 246 2.48 49.56 -4.49
N SER A 247 3.33 50.50 -4.09
CA SER A 247 3.48 50.97 -2.71
C SER A 247 3.69 52.48 -2.70
N TYR A 248 3.48 53.10 -1.52
CA TYR A 248 3.51 54.56 -1.38
C TYR A 248 4.83 55.21 -1.81
N ASP A 249 5.96 54.57 -1.50
CA ASP A 249 7.30 55.04 -1.86
C ASP A 249 7.55 55.12 -3.37
N LEU A 250 6.68 54.48 -4.17
CA LEU A 250 6.71 54.47 -5.62
C LEU A 250 5.72 55.49 -6.24
N VAL A 251 5.00 56.25 -5.41
CA VAL A 251 4.05 57.28 -5.84
C VAL A 251 4.73 58.64 -5.80
N VAL A 252 4.84 59.30 -6.95
CA VAL A 252 5.55 60.58 -7.10
C VAL A 252 4.60 61.66 -7.59
N ASN A 253 4.45 62.72 -6.81
CA ASN A 253 3.73 63.91 -7.24
C ASN A 253 4.52 64.66 -8.31
N GLN A 254 3.98 64.77 -9.52
CA GLN A 254 4.65 65.46 -10.63
C GLN A 254 4.44 66.98 -10.57
N ASN A 255 3.49 67.46 -9.77
CA ASN A 255 3.16 68.87 -9.69
C ASN A 255 2.84 69.28 -8.23
N GLY A 256 3.90 69.37 -7.41
CA GLY A 256 3.81 69.67 -5.97
C GLY A 256 3.13 70.99 -5.63
N SER A 257 3.05 71.95 -6.57
CA SER A 257 2.32 73.20 -6.39
C SER A 257 0.80 73.10 -6.58
N VAL A 258 0.29 72.02 -7.20
CA VAL A 258 -1.14 71.86 -7.54
C VAL A 258 -1.89 70.97 -6.54
N GLY A 259 -1.17 70.15 -5.78
CA GLY A 259 -1.74 69.28 -4.78
C GLY A 259 -0.69 68.52 -4.00
N THR A 260 -1.12 67.76 -3.01
CA THR A 260 -0.27 66.90 -2.19
C THR A 260 -0.65 65.43 -2.34
N VAL A 261 0.31 64.55 -2.05
CA VAL A 261 0.09 63.11 -2.00
C VAL A 261 0.34 62.65 -0.56
N SER A 262 -0.52 61.78 -0.03
CA SER A 262 -0.36 61.17 1.30
C SER A 262 -0.73 59.69 1.27
N GLN A 263 -0.22 58.93 2.25
CA GLN A 263 -0.44 57.49 2.35
C GLN A 263 -1.81 57.18 2.96
N GLY A 264 -2.57 56.28 2.31
CA GLY A 264 -3.71 55.58 2.88
C GLY A 264 -3.34 54.16 3.32
N GLU A 265 -4.32 53.34 3.69
CA GLU A 265 -4.09 51.98 4.22
C GLU A 265 -3.59 51.01 3.13
N ASN A 266 -4.34 50.86 2.03
CA ASN A 266 -3.94 50.13 0.81
C ASN A 266 -4.11 51.02 -0.43
N SER A 267 -3.76 52.29 -0.28
CA SER A 267 -4.04 53.35 -1.24
C SER A 267 -3.10 54.52 -1.07
N PHE A 268 -3.09 55.43 -2.04
CA PHE A 268 -2.61 56.79 -1.85
C PHE A 268 -3.75 57.78 -2.06
N LYS A 269 -3.63 58.94 -1.42
CA LYS A 269 -4.56 60.06 -1.51
C LYS A 269 -3.89 61.19 -2.25
N TYR A 270 -4.54 61.69 -3.30
CA TYR A 270 -4.13 62.91 -3.98
C TYR A 270 -5.09 64.04 -3.64
N ASN A 271 -4.63 65.02 -2.87
CA ASN A 271 -5.41 66.20 -2.52
C ASN A 271 -5.07 67.35 -3.46
N LYS A 272 -5.97 67.66 -4.39
CA LYS A 272 -5.80 68.76 -5.33
C LYS A 272 -6.28 70.07 -4.71
N THR A 273 -5.38 71.05 -4.61
CA THR A 273 -5.61 72.30 -3.84
C THR A 273 -5.97 73.51 -4.70
N THR A 274 -5.90 73.40 -6.03
CA THR A 274 -6.36 74.43 -6.97
C THR A 274 -7.17 73.83 -8.11
N LYS A 275 -8.16 74.58 -8.62
CA LYS A 275 -8.96 74.20 -9.79
C LYS A 275 -8.30 74.58 -11.10
N ASP A 276 -7.36 75.51 -11.12
CA ASP A 276 -6.94 76.20 -12.34
C ASP A 276 -5.95 75.41 -13.19
N VAL A 277 -5.31 74.39 -12.61
CA VAL A 277 -4.24 73.63 -13.25
C VAL A 277 -4.53 72.14 -13.16
N ASP A 278 -4.04 71.37 -14.13
CA ASP A 278 -4.09 69.92 -14.10
C ASP A 278 -3.14 69.35 -13.03
N GLY A 279 -3.61 68.33 -12.32
CA GLY A 279 -2.86 67.58 -11.32
C GLY A 279 -2.31 66.29 -11.92
N ALA A 280 -1.10 65.89 -11.52
CA ALA A 280 -0.48 64.67 -12.02
C ALA A 280 0.36 63.97 -10.97
N VAL A 281 0.22 62.65 -10.89
CA VAL A 281 0.96 61.74 -10.03
C VAL A 281 1.47 60.59 -10.91
N ALA A 282 2.73 60.22 -10.72
CA ALA A 282 3.35 59.08 -11.40
C ALA A 282 3.42 57.88 -10.45
N LEU A 283 3.14 56.69 -10.98
CA LEU A 283 3.20 55.43 -10.26
C LEU A 283 4.35 54.60 -10.84
N TYR A 284 5.44 54.50 -10.09
CA TYR A 284 6.74 54.16 -10.65
C TYR A 284 7.17 52.70 -10.50
N TYR A 285 6.47 51.83 -9.77
CA TYR A 285 6.68 50.36 -9.61
C TYR A 285 8.10 49.86 -9.28
N LYS A 286 9.12 50.74 -9.34
CA LYS A 286 10.51 50.59 -8.98
C LYS A 286 11.13 51.98 -8.77
N ALA A 287 12.11 52.07 -7.89
CA ALA A 287 12.97 53.24 -7.76
C ALA A 287 13.59 53.62 -9.11
N GLY A 288 13.34 54.84 -9.58
CA GLY A 288 13.84 55.35 -10.87
C GLY A 288 12.79 55.48 -11.98
N GLY A 289 11.53 55.12 -11.75
CA GLY A 289 10.43 55.68 -12.55
C GLY A 289 9.63 54.76 -13.46
N ARG A 290 9.90 53.44 -13.47
CA ARG A 290 9.49 52.56 -14.57
C ARG A 290 8.48 51.48 -14.15
N ALA A 291 7.35 51.44 -14.85
CA ALA A 291 6.37 50.36 -14.77
C ALA A 291 6.84 49.09 -15.50
N ASN A 292 6.16 47.98 -15.22
CA ASN A 292 6.37 46.72 -15.94
C ASN A 292 6.00 46.87 -17.42
N TRP A 293 6.70 46.14 -18.28
CA TRP A 293 6.35 46.07 -19.70
C TRP A 293 5.08 45.25 -19.92
N LEU A 294 4.11 45.81 -20.63
CA LEU A 294 2.93 45.08 -21.07
C LEU A 294 3.28 44.17 -22.27
N PRO A 295 2.51 43.13 -22.56
CA PRO A 295 2.78 42.28 -23.72
C PRO A 295 2.59 43.05 -25.03
N SER A 296 3.37 42.73 -26.05
CA SER A 296 3.38 43.49 -27.31
C SER A 296 2.30 43.00 -28.28
N ASN A 297 1.61 43.93 -28.95
CA ASN A 297 0.52 43.63 -29.88
C ASN A 297 -0.61 42.77 -29.27
N LYS A 298 -1.02 43.09 -28.04
CA LYS A 298 -2.04 42.35 -27.29
C LYS A 298 -3.17 43.25 -26.83
N ARG A 299 -4.35 42.64 -26.67
CA ARG A 299 -5.46 43.25 -25.97
C ARG A 299 -5.19 43.21 -24.46
N ILE A 300 -5.46 44.33 -23.81
CA ILE A 300 -5.27 44.48 -22.36
C ILE A 300 -6.51 45.07 -21.72
N VAL A 301 -6.72 44.73 -20.46
CA VAL A 301 -7.74 45.34 -19.60
C VAL A 301 -7.05 45.96 -18.39
N MET A 302 -7.43 47.19 -18.05
CA MET A 302 -7.02 47.86 -16.83
C MET A 302 -8.22 48.01 -15.89
N THR A 303 -8.03 47.64 -14.64
CA THR A 303 -9.01 47.80 -13.56
C THR A 303 -8.37 48.60 -12.41
N VAL A 304 -9.08 49.61 -11.91
CA VAL A 304 -8.62 50.49 -10.83
C VAL A 304 -9.77 50.78 -9.87
N LYS A 305 -9.50 50.80 -8.57
CA LYS A 305 -10.45 51.27 -7.56
C LYS A 305 -10.15 52.71 -7.15
N LEU A 306 -11.18 53.55 -7.17
CA LEU A 306 -11.11 54.97 -6.80
C LEU A 306 -12.27 55.33 -5.87
N ARG A 307 -12.06 56.37 -5.06
CA ARG A 307 -13.13 57.08 -4.35
C ARG A 307 -12.82 58.56 -4.20
N ALA A 308 -13.87 59.35 -4.03
CA ALA A 308 -13.79 60.74 -3.58
C ALA A 308 -13.45 60.78 -2.08
N GLY A 309 -12.53 61.66 -1.70
CA GLY A 309 -12.14 61.90 -0.32
C GLY A 309 -12.66 63.22 0.23
N VAL A 310 -11.98 63.72 1.26
CA VAL A 310 -12.32 64.97 1.94
C VAL A 310 -12.28 66.16 0.98
N GLY A 311 -13.32 66.99 1.01
CA GLY A 311 -13.39 68.23 0.23
C GLY A 311 -13.45 68.04 -1.28
N TYR A 312 -13.77 66.83 -1.76
CA TYR A 312 -13.89 66.55 -3.19
C TYR A 312 -15.02 67.36 -3.84
N ILE A 313 -14.71 68.07 -4.91
CA ILE A 313 -15.65 68.83 -5.72
C ILE A 313 -15.46 68.40 -7.18
N PRO A 314 -16.44 67.69 -7.79
CA PRO A 314 -16.38 67.31 -9.20
C PRO A 314 -16.58 68.54 -10.09
N ALA A 315 -16.26 68.39 -11.38
CA ALA A 315 -16.49 69.42 -12.38
C ALA A 315 -17.10 68.81 -13.65
N ASP A 316 -18.12 69.48 -14.19
CA ASP A 316 -18.86 68.97 -15.34
C ASP A 316 -17.95 68.75 -16.56
N GLY A 317 -18.11 67.59 -17.21
CA GLY A 317 -17.28 67.14 -18.32
C GLY A 317 -15.80 66.85 -17.99
N ARG A 318 -15.35 67.02 -16.73
CA ARG A 318 -13.95 66.79 -16.32
C ARG A 318 -13.71 65.39 -15.81
N LYS A 319 -12.48 64.91 -15.99
CA LYS A 319 -12.11 63.50 -15.83
C LYS A 319 -10.90 63.32 -14.91
N VAL A 320 -10.94 62.20 -14.18
CA VAL A 320 -9.79 61.58 -13.53
C VAL A 320 -9.31 60.46 -14.44
N LEU A 321 -8.02 60.45 -14.74
CA LEU A 321 -7.44 59.65 -15.81
C LEU A 321 -6.34 58.75 -15.25
N ILE A 322 -6.37 57.46 -15.59
CA ILE A 322 -5.31 56.50 -15.26
C ILE A 322 -4.77 55.92 -16.55
N ARG A 323 -3.50 56.18 -16.83
CA ARG A 323 -2.89 55.94 -18.14
C ARG A 323 -1.65 55.10 -18.00
N TYR A 324 -1.58 53.98 -18.71
CA TYR A 324 -0.28 53.39 -19.00
C TYR A 324 0.34 54.17 -20.15
N ARG A 325 1.61 54.56 -20.01
CA ARG A 325 2.33 55.36 -21.00
C ARG A 325 3.70 54.76 -21.23
N TYR A 326 4.20 54.87 -22.44
CA TYR A 326 5.60 54.63 -22.77
C TYR A 326 6.02 55.56 -23.89
N THR A 327 7.32 55.67 -24.16
CA THR A 327 7.83 56.40 -25.31
C THR A 327 8.33 55.42 -26.35
N ASP A 328 7.93 55.61 -27.60
CA ASP A 328 8.45 54.83 -28.72
C ASP A 328 8.72 55.76 -29.91
N ASN A 329 9.93 55.65 -30.48
CA ASN A 329 10.41 56.55 -31.53
C ASN A 329 10.17 58.04 -31.20
N ARG A 330 10.55 58.45 -29.97
CA ARG A 330 10.39 59.82 -29.42
C ARG A 330 8.93 60.30 -29.33
N THR A 331 7.96 59.40 -29.49
CA THR A 331 6.53 59.70 -29.41
C THR A 331 5.93 59.02 -28.19
N SER A 332 5.17 59.77 -27.40
CA SER A 332 4.43 59.18 -26.28
C SER A 332 3.29 58.30 -26.79
N LYS A 333 3.18 57.09 -26.27
CA LYS A 333 2.15 56.10 -26.57
C LYS A 333 1.32 55.85 -25.32
N ILE A 334 0.01 55.68 -25.49
CA ILE A 334 -0.96 55.46 -24.42
C ILE A 334 -1.84 54.27 -24.81
N PRO A 335 -1.39 53.03 -24.59
CA PRO A 335 -2.13 51.83 -25.02
C PRO A 335 -3.41 51.60 -24.21
N VAL A 336 -3.48 52.14 -22.99
CA VAL A 336 -4.71 52.13 -22.18
C VAL A 336 -4.84 53.46 -21.43
N ASP A 337 -6.03 54.05 -21.51
CA ASP A 337 -6.39 55.36 -20.95
C ASP A 337 -7.76 55.25 -20.27
N LEU A 338 -7.75 54.90 -18.98
CA LEU A 338 -8.97 54.84 -18.17
C LEU A 338 -9.44 56.28 -17.91
N GLN A 339 -10.65 56.59 -18.34
CA GLN A 339 -11.22 57.93 -18.19
C GLN A 339 -12.47 57.90 -17.30
N VAL A 340 -12.30 58.29 -16.03
CA VAL A 340 -13.39 58.33 -15.05
C VAL A 340 -13.98 59.73 -15.03
N ASN A 341 -15.29 59.86 -15.28
CA ASN A 341 -15.97 61.14 -15.13
C ASN A 341 -15.93 61.55 -13.65
N SER A 342 -15.49 62.77 -13.37
CA SER A 342 -15.34 63.27 -12.00
C SER A 342 -16.67 63.22 -11.22
N ALA A 343 -17.81 63.41 -11.91
CA ALA A 343 -19.13 63.31 -11.31
C ALA A 343 -19.55 61.88 -10.90
N SER A 344 -18.84 60.85 -11.38
CA SER A 344 -19.14 59.45 -11.06
C SER A 344 -18.44 58.96 -9.78
N LEU A 345 -17.46 59.70 -9.26
CA LEU A 345 -16.75 59.35 -8.03
C LEU A 345 -17.58 59.69 -6.80
N THR A 346 -17.74 58.70 -5.93
CA THR A 346 -18.45 58.80 -4.64
C THR A 346 -17.49 58.55 -3.48
N GLN A 347 -17.95 58.73 -2.23
CA GLN A 347 -17.12 58.43 -1.04
C GLN A 347 -16.89 56.93 -0.82
N GLU A 348 -17.65 56.08 -1.49
CA GLU A 348 -17.46 54.63 -1.48
C GLU A 348 -16.44 54.20 -2.54
N TRP A 349 -15.72 53.11 -2.26
CA TRP A 349 -14.79 52.52 -3.23
C TRP A 349 -15.56 52.01 -4.46
N GLN A 350 -15.18 52.51 -5.62
CA GLN A 350 -15.75 52.10 -6.91
C GLN A 350 -14.66 51.55 -7.82
N GLU A 351 -14.96 50.43 -8.47
CA GLU A 351 -14.08 49.82 -9.45
C GLU A 351 -14.41 50.35 -10.86
N PHE A 352 -13.37 50.73 -11.60
CA PHE A 352 -13.47 51.25 -12.95
C PHE A 352 -12.59 50.42 -13.88
N THR A 353 -13.11 50.10 -15.06
CA THR A 353 -12.46 49.20 -16.03
C THR A 353 -12.40 49.84 -17.41
N VAL A 354 -11.29 49.63 -18.12
CA VAL A 354 -11.13 50.02 -19.52
C VAL A 354 -10.35 48.95 -20.28
N THR A 355 -10.63 48.83 -21.58
CA THR A 355 -9.90 47.94 -22.48
C THR A 355 -9.02 48.75 -23.43
N GLY A 356 -7.84 48.23 -23.75
CA GLY A 356 -6.86 48.86 -24.63
C GLY A 356 -6.14 47.83 -25.49
N THR A 357 -5.25 48.31 -26.35
CA THR A 357 -4.43 47.43 -27.18
C THR A 357 -3.02 48.00 -27.24
N THR A 358 -2.02 47.19 -26.88
CA THR A 358 -0.62 47.56 -27.08
C THR A 358 -0.25 47.45 -28.56
N GLN A 359 0.65 48.30 -29.04
CA GLN A 359 1.21 48.17 -30.38
C GLN A 359 2.39 47.20 -30.37
N THR A 360 2.87 46.82 -31.56
CA THR A 360 4.19 46.19 -31.65
C THR A 360 5.24 47.19 -31.20
N PHE A 361 5.97 46.88 -30.13
CA PHE A 361 7.00 47.78 -29.60
C PHE A 361 8.20 47.79 -30.55
N SER A 362 8.67 48.98 -30.91
CA SER A 362 9.93 49.08 -31.63
C SER A 362 11.12 48.86 -30.69
N GLN A 363 12.30 48.65 -31.27
CA GLN A 363 13.56 48.56 -30.53
C GLN A 363 13.86 49.81 -29.68
N HIS A 364 13.26 50.97 -30.02
CA HIS A 364 13.43 52.23 -29.31
C HIS A 364 12.39 52.48 -28.21
N ALA A 365 11.48 51.53 -27.97
CA ALA A 365 10.53 51.63 -26.87
C ALA A 365 11.26 51.74 -25.52
N ASN A 366 10.88 52.71 -24.71
CA ASN A 366 11.47 52.99 -23.41
C ASN A 366 10.50 53.66 -22.43
N ASP A 367 10.95 53.76 -21.18
CA ASP A 367 10.32 54.49 -20.08
C ASP A 367 8.81 54.25 -19.95
N PRO A 368 8.36 52.99 -19.76
CA PRO A 368 6.99 52.70 -19.40
C PRO A 368 6.67 53.24 -18.00
N TRP A 369 5.50 53.81 -17.79
CA TRP A 369 5.04 54.29 -16.49
C TRP A 369 3.52 54.39 -16.45
N VAL A 370 2.94 54.43 -15.25
CA VAL A 370 1.51 54.68 -15.07
C VAL A 370 1.30 56.08 -14.51
N GLN A 371 0.42 56.86 -15.13
CA GLN A 371 0.06 58.21 -14.74
C GLN A 371 -1.34 58.22 -14.14
N PHE A 372 -1.48 58.84 -12.97
CA PHE A 372 -2.74 59.32 -12.42
C PHE A 372 -2.86 60.82 -12.69
N TYR A 373 -3.90 61.25 -13.39
CA TYR A 373 -4.03 62.63 -13.87
C TYR A 373 -5.43 63.18 -13.59
N VAL A 374 -5.49 64.40 -13.05
CA VAL A 374 -6.73 65.03 -12.60
C VAL A 374 -6.90 66.36 -13.31
N GLN A 375 -7.90 66.46 -14.18
CA GLN A 375 -8.14 67.67 -14.97
C GLN A 375 -8.52 68.89 -14.10
N THR A 376 -8.21 70.07 -14.63
CA THR A 376 -8.64 71.40 -14.17
C THR A 376 -10.15 71.43 -13.95
N GLY A 377 -10.59 72.19 -12.96
CA GLY A 377 -11.97 72.26 -12.46
C GLY A 377 -12.21 71.37 -11.25
N ILE A 378 -11.58 70.20 -11.18
CA ILE A 378 -11.72 69.25 -10.06
C ILE A 378 -10.90 69.75 -8.86
N LEU A 379 -11.45 69.69 -7.65
CA LEU A 379 -10.79 70.06 -6.39
C LEU A 379 -10.96 68.95 -5.34
N GLY A 380 -10.05 68.90 -4.37
CA GLY A 380 -10.15 68.05 -3.20
C GLY A 380 -9.47 66.70 -3.36
N GLU A 381 -9.74 65.81 -2.40
CA GLU A 381 -9.07 64.52 -2.31
C GLU A 381 -9.69 63.47 -3.22
N ILE A 382 -8.84 62.73 -3.92
CA ILE A 382 -9.18 61.49 -4.63
C ILE A 382 -8.25 60.41 -4.10
N GLU A 383 -8.81 59.28 -3.74
CA GLU A 383 -8.06 58.14 -3.23
C GLU A 383 -8.07 56.99 -4.25
N MET A 384 -6.90 56.39 -4.49
CA MET A 384 -6.74 55.27 -5.42
C MET A 384 -6.10 54.08 -4.72
N SER A 385 -6.68 52.89 -4.88
CA SER A 385 -6.13 51.65 -4.34
C SER A 385 -4.81 51.27 -5.04
N TYR A 386 -3.91 50.62 -4.30
CA TYR A 386 -2.74 49.94 -4.87
C TYR A 386 -3.12 48.70 -5.69
N ASP A 387 -4.35 48.20 -5.58
CA ASP A 387 -4.88 47.05 -6.32
C ASP A 387 -5.26 47.41 -7.76
N ILE A 388 -4.37 48.12 -8.46
CA ILE A 388 -4.48 48.34 -9.91
C ILE A 388 -4.02 47.08 -10.63
N LYS A 389 -4.85 46.62 -11.57
CA LYS A 389 -4.55 45.45 -12.39
C LYS A 389 -4.49 45.83 -13.86
N ILE A 390 -3.44 45.39 -14.54
CA ILE A 390 -3.44 45.31 -16.00
C ILE A 390 -3.20 43.86 -16.37
N GLU A 391 -4.07 43.29 -17.20
CA GLU A 391 -3.99 41.91 -17.63
C GLU A 391 -4.23 41.78 -19.14
N GLU A 392 -3.73 40.71 -19.76
CA GLU A 392 -4.10 40.35 -21.14
C GLU A 392 -5.55 39.88 -21.18
N GLY A 393 -6.33 40.34 -22.15
CA GLY A 393 -7.72 39.90 -22.33
C GLY A 393 -8.69 40.98 -22.81
N GLU A 394 -9.96 40.61 -22.94
CA GLU A 394 -11.08 41.51 -23.33
C GLU A 394 -11.92 41.96 -22.12
N THR A 395 -11.93 41.20 -21.03
CA THR A 395 -12.70 41.47 -19.82
C THR A 395 -11.81 41.40 -18.59
N SER A 396 -12.12 42.19 -17.56
CA SER A 396 -11.40 42.14 -16.29
C SER A 396 -11.72 40.85 -15.55
N THR A 397 -10.71 40.30 -14.88
CA THR A 397 -10.86 39.17 -13.98
C THR A 397 -10.42 39.56 -12.55
N PRO A 398 -10.78 38.77 -11.52
CA PRO A 398 -10.45 39.08 -10.13
C PRO A 398 -8.97 39.42 -9.91
N TYR A 399 -8.70 40.27 -8.91
CA TYR A 399 -7.34 40.71 -8.63
C TYR A 399 -6.47 39.54 -8.13
N GLN A 400 -5.29 39.41 -8.74
CA GLN A 400 -4.20 38.53 -8.32
C GLN A 400 -2.86 39.22 -8.62
N PRO A 401 -1.79 38.96 -7.88
CA PRO A 401 -0.50 39.64 -8.05
C PRO A 401 0.23 39.22 -9.34
N ASN A 402 1.30 39.94 -9.67
CA ASN A 402 2.23 39.50 -10.70
C ASN A 402 3.08 38.32 -10.19
N LEU A 403 2.86 37.15 -10.78
CA LEU A 403 3.52 35.91 -10.38
C LEU A 403 4.88 35.70 -11.06
N LEU A 404 5.25 36.51 -12.06
CA LEU A 404 6.53 36.38 -12.77
C LEU A 404 7.71 36.99 -12.01
N ASP A 405 7.45 37.94 -11.12
CA ASP A 405 8.44 38.70 -10.36
C ASP A 405 8.59 38.17 -8.93
N ALA A 406 9.54 38.73 -8.19
CA ALA A 406 9.69 38.49 -6.76
C ALA A 406 8.38 38.81 -6.00
N PRO A 407 8.00 37.99 -4.99
CA PRO A 407 8.73 36.84 -4.46
C PRO A 407 8.41 35.50 -5.13
N TYR A 408 7.50 35.46 -6.10
CA TYR A 408 6.91 34.22 -6.62
C TYR A 408 7.80 33.53 -7.66
N TYR A 409 8.18 34.23 -8.72
CA TYR A 409 8.92 33.65 -9.85
C TYR A 409 8.26 32.39 -10.46
N LEU A 410 6.92 32.35 -10.49
CA LEU A 410 6.13 31.19 -10.89
C LEU A 410 6.45 30.76 -12.33
N SER A 411 6.72 29.47 -12.54
CA SER A 411 7.13 28.92 -13.83
C SER A 411 6.71 27.47 -14.01
N LYS A 412 6.45 27.05 -15.24
CA LYS A 412 6.26 25.64 -15.62
C LYS A 412 7.55 24.95 -16.05
N LYS A 413 8.68 25.67 -16.02
CA LYS A 413 10.00 25.22 -16.47
C LYS A 413 10.96 25.23 -15.28
N THR A 414 11.79 24.19 -15.20
CA THR A 414 12.98 24.20 -14.34
C THR A 414 13.93 25.32 -14.76
N LEU A 415 14.79 25.75 -13.84
CA LEU A 415 15.80 26.77 -14.18
C LEU A 415 16.77 26.24 -15.23
N GLY A 416 17.07 27.07 -16.23
CA GLY A 416 18.19 26.83 -17.13
C GLY A 416 19.51 27.15 -16.44
N LYS A 417 20.52 26.32 -16.69
CA LYS A 417 21.90 26.60 -16.28
C LYS A 417 22.35 27.91 -16.92
N ASN A 418 22.80 28.86 -16.10
CA ASN A 418 23.45 30.05 -16.62
C ASN A 418 24.82 29.68 -17.21
N LEU A 419 24.97 29.89 -18.51
CA LEU A 419 26.22 29.64 -19.22
C LEU A 419 27.20 30.82 -19.12
N LEU A 420 26.83 31.96 -18.52
CA LEU A 420 27.74 33.10 -18.34
C LEU A 420 28.05 33.36 -16.86
N ASP A 421 29.16 34.03 -16.60
CA ASP A 421 29.33 34.76 -15.34
C ASP A 421 28.28 35.89 -15.27
N PRO A 422 27.40 35.91 -14.24
CA PRO A 422 26.30 36.86 -14.17
C PRO A 422 26.71 38.29 -13.88
N THR A 423 27.98 38.56 -13.52
CA THR A 423 28.46 39.89 -13.11
C THR A 423 28.10 40.99 -14.11
N GLY A 424 27.43 42.04 -13.63
CA GLY A 424 27.01 43.20 -14.43
C GLY A 424 28.09 44.28 -14.60
N ILE A 425 27.68 45.46 -15.10
CA ILE A 425 28.54 46.65 -15.28
C ILE A 425 27.72 47.94 -15.28
N THR A 426 28.31 49.06 -14.85
CA THR A 426 27.82 50.41 -15.19
C THR A 426 28.83 51.08 -16.11
N SER A 427 28.42 51.45 -17.32
CA SER A 427 29.33 52.00 -18.34
C SER A 427 28.59 52.85 -19.36
N SER A 428 29.30 53.83 -19.93
CA SER A 428 28.82 54.60 -21.11
C SER A 428 29.53 54.18 -22.40
N SER A 429 30.35 53.14 -22.37
CA SER A 429 31.04 52.61 -23.55
C SER A 429 30.07 52.00 -24.54
N TYR A 430 30.44 52.02 -25.83
CA TYR A 430 29.69 51.34 -26.88
C TYR A 430 29.56 49.84 -26.61
N LEU A 431 30.69 49.17 -26.33
CA LEU A 431 30.72 47.80 -25.82
C LEU A 431 30.54 47.81 -24.31
N LEU A 432 29.47 47.17 -23.82
CA LEU A 432 29.16 47.09 -22.39
C LEU A 432 29.75 45.84 -21.75
N LEU A 433 29.50 44.67 -22.32
CA LEU A 433 29.91 43.39 -21.74
C LEU A 433 30.61 42.52 -22.77
N THR A 434 31.67 41.85 -22.33
CA THR A 434 32.28 40.70 -23.02
C THR A 434 32.24 39.53 -22.06
N LYS A 435 31.56 38.45 -22.45
CA LYS A 435 31.36 37.27 -21.60
C LYS A 435 31.74 36.01 -22.37
N THR A 436 32.39 35.09 -21.68
CA THR A 436 32.75 33.78 -22.23
C THR A 436 31.74 32.76 -21.71
N PRO A 437 31.00 32.05 -22.58
CA PRO A 437 30.17 30.94 -22.16
C PRO A 437 30.99 29.84 -21.48
N SER A 438 30.45 29.21 -20.45
CA SER A 438 31.07 28.08 -19.74
C SER A 438 31.02 26.77 -20.54
N GLU A 439 30.20 26.73 -21.59
CA GLU A 439 30.05 25.59 -22.50
C GLU A 439 30.04 26.05 -23.96
N LYS A 440 30.41 25.15 -24.87
CA LYS A 440 30.40 25.41 -26.32
C LYS A 440 28.96 25.62 -26.80
N LEU A 441 28.73 26.70 -27.54
CA LEU A 441 27.46 26.89 -28.24
C LEU A 441 27.43 25.95 -29.45
N LEU A 442 26.38 25.14 -29.57
CA LEU A 442 26.30 24.11 -30.61
C LEU A 442 25.41 24.58 -31.76
N LYS A 443 25.80 24.25 -32.99
CA LYS A 443 25.01 24.52 -34.19
C LYS A 443 23.58 23.99 -34.03
N ASP A 444 22.63 24.76 -34.54
CA ASP A 444 21.20 24.45 -34.57
C ASP A 444 20.52 24.33 -33.20
N GLN A 445 21.21 24.62 -32.10
CA GLN A 445 20.61 24.75 -30.77
C GLN A 445 20.06 26.17 -30.55
N THR A 446 18.93 26.26 -29.86
CA THR A 446 18.33 27.53 -29.44
C THR A 446 18.89 27.94 -28.10
N TYR A 447 19.15 29.25 -27.95
CA TYR A 447 19.60 29.87 -26.72
C TYR A 447 18.81 31.14 -26.45
N THR A 448 18.65 31.46 -25.16
CA THR A 448 18.00 32.69 -24.70
C THR A 448 18.94 33.48 -23.80
N ILE A 449 19.22 34.73 -24.17
CA ILE A 449 19.97 35.69 -23.37
C ILE A 449 18.97 36.54 -22.62
N THR A 450 19.17 36.71 -21.31
CA THR A 450 18.39 37.63 -20.48
C THR A 450 19.33 38.51 -19.69
N LEU A 451 19.02 39.79 -19.55
CA LEU A 451 19.74 40.68 -18.65
C LEU A 451 18.79 41.62 -17.95
N LYS A 452 19.15 42.03 -16.73
CA LYS A 452 18.47 43.11 -16.02
C LYS A 452 19.33 44.36 -16.08
N GLY A 453 18.77 45.47 -16.56
CA GLY A 453 19.52 46.70 -16.71
C GLY A 453 18.74 47.89 -17.27
N THR A 454 19.29 49.08 -17.04
CA THR A 454 18.79 50.35 -17.56
C THR A 454 19.68 50.88 -18.68
N LYS A 455 19.05 51.57 -19.63
CA LYS A 455 19.68 52.24 -20.76
C LYS A 455 18.97 53.57 -21.07
N PRO A 456 19.65 54.52 -21.73
CA PRO A 456 19.00 55.72 -22.26
C PRO A 456 17.90 55.36 -23.27
N ALA A 457 16.91 56.25 -23.40
CA ALA A 457 15.80 56.13 -24.34
C ALA A 457 16.23 55.98 -25.81
N THR A 458 17.38 56.54 -26.18
CA THR A 458 17.95 56.49 -27.54
C THR A 458 18.70 55.19 -27.84
N GLN A 459 18.93 54.35 -26.83
CA GLN A 459 19.80 53.17 -26.92
C GLN A 459 19.01 51.87 -26.94
N THR A 460 19.57 50.82 -27.54
CA THR A 460 19.12 49.42 -27.47
C THR A 460 20.26 48.54 -26.96
N PHE A 461 19.93 47.42 -26.31
CA PHE A 461 20.94 46.39 -26.03
C PHE A 461 21.01 45.45 -27.24
N ARG A 462 22.17 45.38 -27.90
CA ARG A 462 22.40 44.50 -29.03
C ARG A 462 23.41 43.43 -28.69
N CYS A 463 23.08 42.18 -29.01
CA CYS A 463 23.96 41.05 -28.74
C CYS A 463 24.71 40.60 -29.99
N PHE A 464 25.95 40.22 -29.82
CA PHE A 464 26.76 39.55 -30.84
C PHE A 464 27.42 38.32 -30.24
N VAL A 465 27.70 37.33 -31.07
CA VAL A 465 28.45 36.15 -30.66
C VAL A 465 29.60 35.91 -31.62
N GLN A 466 30.76 35.61 -31.08
CA GLN A 466 31.92 35.10 -31.80
C GLN A 466 32.09 33.64 -31.40
N TYR A 467 32.05 32.73 -32.36
CA TYR A 467 32.10 31.28 -32.08
C TYR A 467 33.53 30.72 -32.00
N GLU A 468 34.52 31.48 -32.45
CA GLU A 468 35.92 31.07 -32.58
C GLU A 468 36.83 32.23 -32.17
N THR A 469 37.94 31.99 -31.46
CA THR A 469 38.81 33.03 -30.86
C THR A 469 39.21 34.17 -31.82
N ASN A 470 39.37 33.88 -33.12
CA ASN A 470 39.73 34.84 -34.16
C ASN A 470 38.70 34.91 -35.30
N GLY A 471 37.49 34.38 -35.08
CA GLY A 471 36.42 34.38 -36.08
C GLY A 471 35.64 35.70 -36.12
N SER A 472 34.83 35.89 -37.17
CA SER A 472 33.93 37.04 -37.26
C SER A 472 32.83 36.99 -36.19
N THR A 473 32.45 38.17 -35.69
CA THR A 473 31.27 38.33 -34.83
C THR A 473 29.99 38.22 -35.67
N VAL A 474 29.03 37.44 -35.17
CA VAL A 474 27.70 37.29 -35.74
C VAL A 474 26.73 38.15 -34.94
N ASN A 475 25.99 39.02 -35.62
CA ASN A 475 24.93 39.82 -35.00
C ASN A 475 23.75 38.92 -34.63
N LEU A 476 23.34 38.95 -33.36
CA LEU A 476 22.20 38.18 -32.86
C LEU A 476 20.88 38.97 -32.85
N LEU A 477 20.92 40.30 -33.05
CA LEU A 477 19.82 41.28 -32.96
C LEU A 477 19.70 42.00 -31.60
N ASP A 478 18.73 42.92 -31.54
CA ASP A 478 18.40 43.71 -30.36
C ASP A 478 17.54 42.91 -29.37
N MET A 479 17.84 43.08 -28.08
CA MET A 479 17.03 42.56 -27.01
C MET A 479 15.72 43.33 -26.88
N LYS A 480 14.66 42.60 -26.56
CA LYS A 480 13.31 43.15 -26.31
C LYS A 480 13.01 43.14 -24.82
N PRO A 481 12.15 44.04 -24.32
CA PRO A 481 11.71 43.97 -22.94
C PRO A 481 11.03 42.64 -22.61
N VAL A 482 11.17 42.19 -21.36
CA VAL A 482 10.46 41.01 -20.87
C VAL A 482 9.09 41.43 -20.34
N GLU A 483 8.04 40.80 -20.88
CA GLU A 483 6.66 41.04 -20.51
C GLU A 483 6.44 40.78 -19.01
N GLY A 484 5.69 41.67 -18.37
CA GLY A 484 5.39 41.60 -16.94
C GLY A 484 6.57 41.96 -16.02
N LEU A 485 7.75 42.32 -16.51
CA LEU A 485 8.90 42.70 -15.67
C LEU A 485 9.41 44.12 -15.91
N VAL A 486 10.19 44.62 -14.95
CA VAL A 486 10.83 45.94 -14.97
C VAL A 486 12.31 45.82 -15.30
N ASP A 487 12.78 46.57 -16.30
CA ASP A 487 14.18 46.65 -16.73
C ASP A 487 14.82 45.30 -17.11
N GLU A 488 14.04 44.26 -17.38
CA GLU A 488 14.55 43.00 -17.93
C GLU A 488 14.38 42.96 -19.44
N TRP A 489 15.42 42.45 -20.11
CA TRP A 489 15.52 42.38 -21.55
C TRP A 489 15.91 40.96 -21.94
N GLN A 490 15.32 40.44 -23.01
CA GLN A 490 15.60 39.11 -23.54
C GLN A 490 15.84 39.10 -25.04
N LEU A 491 16.60 38.11 -25.49
CA LEU A 491 16.81 37.76 -26.89
C LEU A 491 16.94 36.24 -27.02
N THR A 492 16.08 35.64 -27.84
CA THR A 492 16.17 34.23 -28.21
C THR A 492 16.74 34.11 -29.61
N PHE A 493 17.74 33.25 -29.79
CA PHE A 493 18.40 33.02 -31.07
C PHE A 493 18.74 31.55 -31.28
N LYS A 494 18.81 31.14 -32.55
CA LYS A 494 19.32 29.81 -32.95
C LYS A 494 20.78 29.95 -33.34
N ALA A 495 21.66 29.15 -32.74
CA ALA A 495 23.07 29.18 -33.04
C ALA A 495 23.33 28.70 -34.48
N THR A 496 24.00 29.53 -35.27
CA THR A 496 24.22 29.27 -36.72
C THR A 496 25.39 28.33 -36.99
N ARG A 497 26.29 28.18 -36.01
CA ARG A 497 27.47 27.31 -36.08
C ARG A 497 27.82 26.77 -34.69
N SER A 498 28.61 25.71 -34.64
CA SER A 498 29.19 25.19 -33.40
C SER A 498 30.44 25.99 -33.06
N ALA A 499 30.60 26.39 -31.82
CA ALA A 499 31.84 26.97 -31.30
C ALA A 499 32.93 25.89 -31.32
N SER A 500 34.12 26.24 -31.82
CA SER A 500 35.25 25.31 -31.89
C SER A 500 35.78 24.94 -30.50
N ASP A 501 35.77 25.92 -29.58
CA ASP A 501 36.14 25.72 -28.18
C ASP A 501 35.31 26.59 -27.21
N ILE A 502 35.56 26.49 -25.90
CA ILE A 502 34.95 27.34 -24.85
C ILE A 502 35.42 28.82 -24.98
N THR A 503 36.14 29.18 -26.05
CA THR A 503 36.67 30.53 -26.30
C THR A 503 35.73 31.44 -27.10
N GLY A 504 34.51 30.99 -27.41
CA GLY A 504 33.49 31.85 -28.00
C GLY A 504 33.17 33.02 -27.06
N ARG A 505 32.95 34.22 -27.60
CA ARG A 505 32.65 35.43 -26.82
C ARG A 505 31.26 35.95 -27.16
N LEU A 506 30.46 36.18 -26.13
CA LEU A 506 29.23 36.96 -26.21
C LEU A 506 29.54 38.41 -25.91
N TYR A 507 29.03 39.31 -26.75
CA TYR A 507 29.17 40.74 -26.59
C TYR A 507 27.80 41.39 -26.45
N VAL A 508 27.70 42.37 -25.55
CA VAL A 508 26.52 43.25 -25.43
C VAL A 508 26.95 44.69 -25.67
N TYR A 509 26.31 45.33 -26.63
CA TYR A 509 26.54 46.74 -26.98
C TYR A 509 25.33 47.59 -26.62
N GLN A 510 25.54 48.87 -26.32
CA GLN A 510 24.49 49.87 -26.47
C GLN A 510 24.54 50.43 -27.90
N VAL A 511 23.42 50.47 -28.61
CA VAL A 511 23.35 50.93 -30.01
C VAL A 511 22.32 52.06 -30.13
N PRO A 512 22.61 53.17 -30.85
CA PRO A 512 23.76 53.42 -31.72
C PRO A 512 24.97 54.06 -31.02
N ASN A 513 26.16 53.91 -31.63
CA ASN A 513 27.43 54.47 -31.13
C ASN A 513 27.53 56.01 -31.21
N THR A 514 26.57 56.67 -31.85
CA THR A 514 26.53 58.13 -32.04
C THR A 514 25.84 58.88 -30.89
N SER A 515 25.15 58.17 -29.99
CA SER A 515 24.36 58.78 -28.90
C SER A 515 24.54 58.06 -27.57
N LEU A 516 25.77 57.61 -27.29
CA LEU A 516 26.12 56.85 -26.09
C LEU A 516 25.66 57.57 -24.82
N GLY A 517 25.21 56.78 -23.85
CA GLY A 517 24.90 57.27 -22.52
C GLY A 517 25.14 56.21 -21.48
N GLN A 518 24.87 56.54 -20.22
CA GLN A 518 25.11 55.63 -19.11
C GLN A 518 24.12 54.47 -19.14
N CYS A 519 24.65 53.26 -19.27
CA CYS A 519 23.92 52.01 -19.11
C CYS A 519 24.33 51.35 -17.80
N LYS A 520 23.38 50.69 -17.13
CA LYS A 520 23.64 49.81 -15.98
C LYS A 520 23.08 48.44 -16.30
N VAL A 521 23.92 47.42 -16.31
CA VAL A 521 23.52 46.02 -16.33
C VAL A 521 23.78 45.47 -14.93
N GLU A 522 22.74 44.99 -14.26
CA GLU A 522 22.82 44.39 -12.93
C GLU A 522 23.29 42.94 -13.02
N TRP A 523 22.72 42.18 -13.95
CA TRP A 523 23.15 40.81 -14.23
C TRP A 523 22.87 40.41 -15.68
N ILE A 524 23.54 39.36 -16.15
CA ILE A 524 23.31 38.73 -17.45
C ILE A 524 23.25 37.20 -17.32
N LYS A 525 22.39 36.57 -18.11
CA LYS A 525 22.16 35.12 -18.14
C LYS A 525 22.11 34.64 -19.60
N LEU A 526 22.75 33.50 -19.89
CA LEU A 526 22.56 32.77 -21.15
C LEU A 526 22.09 31.36 -20.82
N GLU A 527 21.00 30.94 -21.45
CA GLU A 527 20.39 29.64 -21.21
C GLU A 527 20.22 28.90 -22.53
N LYS A 528 20.33 27.58 -22.48
CA LYS A 528 19.95 26.73 -23.60
C LYS A 528 18.43 26.56 -23.60
N GLY A 529 17.79 26.81 -24.73
CA GLY A 529 16.34 26.78 -24.89
C GLY A 529 15.77 28.09 -25.42
N ASP A 530 14.47 28.07 -25.72
CA ASP A 530 13.69 29.19 -26.26
C ASP A 530 13.01 30.06 -25.20
N THR A 531 13.11 29.66 -23.93
CA THR A 531 12.39 30.27 -22.82
C THR A 531 13.40 30.72 -21.76
N ARG A 532 13.32 31.98 -21.34
CA ARG A 532 14.11 32.49 -20.21
C ARG A 532 13.59 31.92 -18.89
N THR A 533 14.46 31.76 -17.92
CA THR A 533 14.07 31.52 -16.52
C THR A 533 14.60 32.64 -15.62
N PRO A 534 14.00 32.87 -14.44
CA PRO A 534 14.45 33.91 -13.52
C PRO A 534 15.92 33.72 -13.11
N ASN A 535 16.59 34.82 -12.76
CA ASN A 535 17.97 34.81 -12.28
C ASN A 535 18.03 34.55 -10.77
N ILE A 536 17.60 33.36 -10.37
CA ILE A 536 17.72 32.81 -9.01
C ILE A 536 18.58 31.55 -9.07
N SER A 537 19.11 31.11 -7.93
CA SER A 537 20.00 29.95 -7.87
C SER A 537 19.24 28.62 -8.00
N GLU A 538 18.17 28.45 -7.23
CA GLU A 538 17.18 27.38 -7.38
C GLU A 538 15.77 27.91 -7.09
N TYR A 539 14.76 27.18 -7.57
CA TYR A 539 13.41 27.33 -7.04
C TYR A 539 13.36 26.70 -5.66
N LYS A 540 12.76 27.39 -4.69
CA LYS A 540 12.55 26.83 -3.35
C LYS A 540 11.48 25.72 -3.34
N TYR A 541 10.47 25.83 -4.19
CA TYR A 541 9.33 24.91 -4.21
C TYR A 541 9.02 24.40 -5.62
N PHE A 542 8.50 23.18 -5.69
CA PHE A 542 7.85 22.63 -6.87
C PHE A 542 6.44 22.14 -6.52
N GLY A 543 5.52 22.28 -7.46
CA GLY A 543 4.13 21.88 -7.33
C GLY A 543 3.79 20.78 -8.34
N GLU A 544 2.99 19.81 -7.93
CA GLU A 544 2.49 18.74 -8.80
C GLU A 544 0.96 18.77 -8.85
N GLY A 545 0.41 18.74 -10.06
CA GLY A 545 -1.04 18.85 -10.29
C GLY A 545 -1.50 18.09 -11.53
N LEU A 546 -2.75 17.63 -11.54
CA LEU A 546 -3.31 16.87 -12.67
C LEU A 546 -3.57 17.75 -13.90
N LYS A 547 -3.84 19.04 -13.69
CA LYS A 547 -4.20 19.99 -14.74
C LYS A 547 -3.00 20.82 -15.16
N ASP A 548 -2.90 21.10 -16.46
CA ASP A 548 -1.95 22.10 -16.98
C ASP A 548 -2.51 23.52 -16.74
N SER A 549 -2.55 23.92 -15.47
CA SER A 549 -3.13 25.18 -15.03
C SER A 549 -2.08 26.25 -14.80
N ASN A 550 -2.47 27.52 -14.90
CA ASN A 550 -1.66 28.66 -14.42
C ASN A 550 -2.03 29.07 -12.99
N ASN A 551 -3.07 28.47 -12.41
CA ASN A 551 -3.49 28.73 -11.03
C ASN A 551 -2.58 27.96 -10.06
N PRO A 552 -1.85 28.62 -9.15
CA PRO A 552 -0.99 27.95 -8.18
C PRO A 552 -1.74 27.02 -7.22
N ASN A 553 -3.05 27.24 -7.00
CA ASN A 553 -3.88 26.41 -6.12
C ASN A 553 -4.28 25.05 -6.74
N ASP A 554 -4.03 24.84 -8.04
CA ASP A 554 -4.26 23.55 -8.70
C ASP A 554 -3.10 22.55 -8.49
N TYR A 555 -2.06 22.95 -7.75
CA TYR A 555 -0.85 22.17 -7.51
C TYR A 555 -0.64 21.92 -6.00
N SER A 556 -0.17 20.72 -5.66
CA SER A 556 0.33 20.41 -4.32
C SER A 556 1.82 20.75 -4.26
N TRP A 557 2.20 21.68 -3.37
CA TRP A 557 3.55 22.24 -3.30
C TRP A 557 4.43 21.52 -2.27
N ASN A 558 5.68 21.26 -2.66
CA ASN A 558 6.72 20.72 -1.80
C ASN A 558 8.05 21.46 -2.01
N VAL A 559 8.97 21.35 -1.05
CA VAL A 559 10.32 21.93 -1.15
C VAL A 559 11.13 21.14 -2.17
N THR A 560 11.88 21.82 -3.02
CA THR A 560 12.76 21.16 -3.98
C THR A 560 13.91 20.42 -3.27
N PRO A 561 14.32 19.23 -3.76
CA PRO A 561 15.50 18.55 -3.23
C PRO A 561 16.74 19.44 -3.27
N GLU A 562 16.94 20.17 -4.37
CA GLU A 562 18.10 21.06 -4.57
C GLU A 562 18.20 22.13 -3.48
N TYR A 563 17.06 22.73 -3.08
CA TYR A 563 17.03 23.72 -2.00
C TYR A 563 17.36 23.08 -0.64
N THR A 564 16.91 21.85 -0.41
CA THR A 564 17.15 21.12 0.85
C THR A 564 18.61 20.69 0.97
N GLU A 565 19.19 20.11 -0.09
CA GLU A 565 20.58 19.67 -0.16
C GLU A 565 21.56 20.82 0.02
N LYS A 566 21.27 21.99 -0.56
CA LYS A 566 22.12 23.17 -0.40
C LYS A 566 21.97 23.83 0.96
N GLY A 567 20.76 23.84 1.52
CA GLY A 567 20.54 24.24 2.91
C GLY A 567 21.39 23.40 3.88
N LEU A 568 21.48 22.09 3.62
CA LEU A 568 22.35 21.16 4.34
C LEU A 568 23.84 21.48 4.10
N ASN A 569 24.28 21.63 2.85
CA ASN A 569 25.69 21.93 2.53
C ASN A 569 26.19 23.28 3.07
N ASN A 570 25.32 24.29 3.19
CA ASN A 570 25.66 25.58 3.80
C ASN A 570 25.64 25.56 5.34
N SER A 571 25.17 24.47 5.95
CA SER A 571 25.14 24.25 7.39
C SER A 571 26.15 23.22 7.90
N VAL A 572 26.94 22.66 6.97
CA VAL A 572 27.99 21.67 7.25
C VAL A 572 29.22 21.99 6.39
N SER A 573 30.14 22.80 6.92
CA SER A 573 31.44 23.05 6.32
C SER A 573 32.30 21.77 6.31
N LEU A 574 32.91 21.43 5.17
CA LEU A 574 33.89 20.34 5.08
C LEU A 574 35.27 20.73 5.64
N THR A 575 35.48 22.01 5.94
CA THR A 575 36.79 22.56 6.30
C THR A 575 36.81 23.25 7.66
N ASP A 576 35.65 23.63 8.20
CA ASP A 576 35.53 24.27 9.51
C ASP A 576 34.74 23.37 10.48
N PRO A 577 35.13 23.27 11.77
CA PRO A 577 34.38 22.49 12.74
C PRO A 577 33.01 23.10 13.01
N GLU A 578 31.93 22.40 12.63
CA GLU A 578 30.55 22.81 12.88
C GLU A 578 29.78 21.83 13.76
N THR A 579 28.85 22.36 14.56
CA THR A 579 27.92 21.58 15.39
C THR A 579 26.65 21.25 14.62
N VAL A 580 26.53 20.00 14.17
CA VAL A 580 25.29 19.44 13.58
C VAL A 580 24.65 18.47 14.58
N LEU A 581 23.38 18.72 14.93
CA LEU A 581 22.57 17.83 15.76
C LEU A 581 22.01 16.69 14.90
N GLY A 582 22.84 15.69 14.64
CA GLY A 582 22.41 14.46 13.98
C GLY A 582 23.52 13.82 13.16
N LEU A 583 23.99 12.66 13.64
CA LEU A 583 24.98 11.77 13.01
C LEU A 583 26.43 12.30 13.01
N LYS A 584 27.05 12.31 14.20
CA LYS A 584 28.50 12.56 14.37
C LYS A 584 29.33 11.33 14.00
N ASN A 585 30.35 11.57 13.19
CA ASN A 585 31.50 10.68 13.04
C ASN A 585 32.48 10.96 14.20
N PHE A 586 32.58 10.04 15.17
CA PHE A 586 33.37 10.24 16.41
C PHE A 586 34.86 9.97 16.24
N LYS A 587 35.47 10.43 15.15
CA LYS A 587 36.89 10.13 14.90
C LYS A 587 37.82 10.83 15.91
N ASP A 588 37.38 11.96 16.48
CA ASP A 588 38.15 12.80 17.42
C ASP A 588 37.54 12.85 18.85
N GLY A 589 36.69 11.88 19.21
CA GLY A 589 36.16 11.74 20.58
C GLY A 589 35.07 12.77 20.99
N LEU A 590 34.53 12.58 22.21
CA LEU A 590 33.48 13.44 22.79
C LEU A 590 34.13 14.60 23.58
N GLN A 591 33.73 15.85 23.30
CA GLN A 591 34.18 17.04 24.04
C GLN A 591 32.98 17.82 24.64
N ILE A 592 33.15 18.40 25.83
CA ILE A 592 32.23 19.36 26.47
C ILE A 592 33.04 20.59 26.86
N ALA A 593 32.59 21.79 26.44
CA ALA A 593 33.25 23.08 26.70
C ALA A 593 34.74 23.13 26.30
N GLY A 594 35.10 22.50 25.16
CA GLY A 594 36.47 22.45 24.66
C GLY A 594 37.41 21.52 25.44
N LYS A 595 36.87 20.70 26.36
CA LYS A 595 37.60 19.64 27.07
C LYS A 595 37.09 18.27 26.66
N GLU A 596 38.01 17.35 26.41
CA GLU A 596 37.70 15.93 26.19
C GLU A 596 37.00 15.33 27.42
N VAL A 597 35.92 14.58 27.18
CA VAL A 597 35.05 14.01 28.22
C VAL A 597 35.59 12.66 28.74
N ALA A 598 36.55 12.05 28.03
CA ALA A 598 37.22 10.82 28.45
C ALA A 598 38.70 10.86 28.06
N THR A 599 39.54 11.45 28.91
CA THR A 599 41.00 11.37 28.74
C THR A 599 41.48 9.97 29.08
N VAL A 600 42.13 9.28 28.13
CA VAL A 600 42.92 8.08 28.45
C VAL A 600 44.09 8.53 29.35
N PRO A 601 44.24 8.03 30.58
CA PRO A 601 45.31 8.48 31.46
C PRO A 601 46.69 8.22 30.83
N GLU A 602 47.58 9.20 30.84
CA GLU A 602 48.96 9.05 30.35
C GLU A 602 49.66 7.86 31.03
N ASP A 603 50.23 6.96 30.22
CA ASP A 603 50.91 5.75 30.69
C ASP A 603 52.37 5.77 30.24
N THR A 604 53.29 5.83 31.20
CA THR A 604 54.73 5.97 30.90
C THR A 604 55.38 4.67 30.42
N GLY A 605 54.70 3.52 30.52
CA GLY A 605 55.35 2.20 30.46
C GLY A 605 56.29 1.95 31.67
N TRP A 606 56.91 0.77 31.72
CA TRP A 606 57.85 0.39 32.77
C TRP A 606 59.26 0.95 32.51
N VAL A 607 59.79 1.74 33.45
CA VAL A 607 61.12 2.36 33.43
C VAL A 607 62.03 1.64 34.42
N ASN A 608 63.27 1.34 34.03
CA ASN A 608 64.23 0.62 34.88
C ASN A 608 64.86 1.53 35.96
N LEU A 609 65.08 0.99 37.16
CA LEU A 609 65.70 1.66 38.30
C LEU A 609 67.11 1.12 38.58
N THR A 610 68.01 1.99 39.00
CA THR A 610 69.38 1.62 39.36
C THR A 610 69.50 1.37 40.87
N ALA A 611 70.11 0.25 41.27
CA ALA A 611 70.41 -0.01 42.67
C ALA A 611 71.63 0.81 43.13
N ILE A 612 71.63 1.24 44.39
CA ILE A 612 72.68 2.07 45.00
C ILE A 612 73.25 1.41 46.26
N ASN A 613 74.30 1.99 46.84
CA ASN A 613 74.90 1.59 48.13
C ASN A 613 75.24 0.08 48.25
N GLY A 614 75.73 -0.52 47.16
CA GLY A 614 76.14 -1.93 47.13
C GLY A 614 74.99 -2.94 47.02
N HIS A 615 73.74 -2.48 46.92
CA HIS A 615 72.62 -3.34 46.57
C HIS A 615 72.64 -3.70 45.08
N SER A 616 72.02 -4.83 44.72
CA SER A 616 71.85 -5.24 43.32
C SER A 616 70.47 -5.82 43.08
N TRP A 617 69.97 -5.65 41.86
CA TRP A 617 68.70 -6.23 41.43
C TRP A 617 68.93 -7.67 40.97
N ASN A 618 68.26 -8.63 41.61
CA ASN A 618 68.17 -10.00 41.10
C ASN A 618 67.17 -10.08 39.92
N LYS A 619 66.05 -9.36 40.03
CA LYS A 619 65.21 -8.98 38.88
C LYS A 619 65.13 -7.46 38.84
N GLN A 620 65.42 -6.89 37.67
CA GLN A 620 65.50 -5.47 37.43
C GLN A 620 64.35 -4.70 38.11
N GLY A 621 64.70 -3.75 38.98
CA GLY A 621 63.72 -2.84 39.56
C GLY A 621 63.14 -1.96 38.46
N GLN A 622 61.82 -1.80 38.45
CA GLN A 622 61.09 -1.02 37.47
C GLN A 622 59.96 -0.22 38.11
N ILE A 623 59.65 0.92 37.51
CA ILE A 623 58.55 1.81 37.93
C ILE A 623 57.72 2.25 36.73
N ARG A 624 56.41 2.43 36.91
CA ARG A 624 55.46 2.84 35.87
C ARG A 624 54.45 3.82 36.46
N ARG A 625 54.03 4.82 35.68
CA ARG A 625 52.96 5.75 36.05
C ARG A 625 51.82 5.65 35.05
N ILE A 626 50.59 5.52 35.56
CA ILE A 626 49.35 5.57 34.79
C ILE A 626 48.47 6.67 35.41
N GLY A 627 48.38 7.82 34.76
CA GLY A 627 47.81 9.03 35.36
C GLY A 627 48.52 9.39 36.67
N LYS A 628 47.77 9.38 37.78
CA LYS A 628 48.29 9.64 39.13
C LYS A 628 48.82 8.41 39.85
N LEU A 629 48.55 7.19 39.36
CA LEU A 629 48.99 5.95 40.00
C LEU A 629 50.42 5.62 39.59
N VAL A 630 51.30 5.42 40.56
CA VAL A 630 52.66 4.92 40.38
C VAL A 630 52.75 3.50 40.91
N MET A 631 53.33 2.61 40.11
CA MET A 631 53.52 1.20 40.43
C MET A 631 55.00 0.86 40.39
N PHE A 632 55.47 0.13 41.39
CA PHE A 632 56.85 -0.32 41.52
C PHE A 632 56.91 -1.84 41.56
N ARG A 633 57.89 -2.42 40.87
CA ARG A 633 58.18 -3.86 40.93
C ARG A 633 59.68 -4.14 40.83
N GLY A 634 60.12 -5.24 41.42
CA GLY A 634 61.51 -5.69 41.32
C GLY A 634 61.79 -6.82 42.30
N SER A 635 62.96 -7.44 42.16
CA SER A 635 63.50 -8.35 43.17
C SER A 635 64.90 -7.93 43.55
N LEU A 636 65.08 -7.50 44.79
CA LEU A 636 66.35 -7.00 45.31
C LEU A 636 67.14 -8.14 45.95
N LYS A 637 68.44 -8.22 45.69
CA LYS A 637 69.35 -9.12 46.41
C LYS A 637 69.87 -8.40 47.65
N GLY A 638 69.82 -9.07 48.81
CA GLY A 638 70.29 -8.47 50.07
C GLY A 638 71.76 -8.07 50.05
N SER A 639 72.07 -6.98 50.75
CA SER A 639 73.42 -6.43 50.90
C SER A 639 74.01 -6.87 52.25
N THR A 640 75.33 -7.06 52.31
CA THR A 640 76.07 -7.31 53.56
C THR A 640 76.49 -6.00 54.25
N LEU A 641 76.19 -4.85 53.65
CA LEU A 641 76.51 -3.51 54.17
C LEU A 641 75.39 -3.00 55.10
N SER A 642 75.74 -2.23 56.13
CA SER A 642 74.78 -1.72 57.14
C SER A 642 73.90 -0.54 56.66
N THR A 643 73.83 -0.30 55.35
CA THR A 643 73.09 0.82 54.75
C THR A 643 71.66 0.39 54.41
N GLN A 644 70.69 1.25 54.70
CA GLN A 644 69.26 0.95 54.49
C GLN A 644 68.76 1.30 53.08
N ASP A 645 69.41 2.24 52.37
CA ASP A 645 68.91 2.81 51.11
C ASP A 645 69.36 2.00 49.88
N PHE A 646 68.42 1.55 49.03
CA PHE A 646 68.68 0.60 47.95
C PHE A 646 68.45 1.12 46.52
N CYS A 647 67.62 2.14 46.30
CA CYS A 647 67.50 2.82 45.00
C CYS A 647 66.94 4.25 45.16
N THR A 648 66.94 5.01 44.07
CA THR A 648 66.30 6.34 44.00
C THR A 648 65.30 6.39 42.86
N ILE A 649 64.09 6.87 43.15
CA ILE A 649 63.00 7.04 42.20
C ILE A 649 63.21 8.31 41.36
N PRO A 650 63.11 8.21 40.01
CA PRO A 650 63.23 9.36 39.12
C PRO A 650 62.20 10.46 39.40
N GLU A 651 62.59 11.70 39.11
CA GLU A 651 61.69 12.85 39.14
C GLU A 651 60.48 12.62 38.21
N GLY A 652 59.28 12.99 38.64
CA GLY A 652 58.01 12.67 37.94
C GLY A 652 57.31 11.37 38.38
N PHE A 653 58.01 10.50 39.13
CA PHE A 653 57.41 9.34 39.79
C PHE A 653 57.43 9.45 41.32
N ARG A 654 58.09 10.46 41.88
CA ARG A 654 58.25 10.64 43.34
C ARG A 654 56.91 11.00 44.00
N PRO A 655 56.68 10.57 45.26
CA PRO A 655 55.50 11.00 46.00
C PRO A 655 55.43 12.53 46.13
N SER A 656 54.24 13.10 46.01
CA SER A 656 54.00 14.52 45.74
C SER A 656 54.10 15.49 46.92
N ASN A 657 54.55 15.06 48.11
CA ASN A 657 54.66 15.96 49.27
C ASN A 657 56.07 15.97 49.91
N PRO A 658 56.93 16.95 49.57
CA PRO A 658 58.26 17.11 50.16
C PRO A 658 58.29 17.76 51.55
N THR A 659 57.14 18.17 52.10
CA THR A 659 57.06 18.96 53.35
C THR A 659 56.66 18.18 54.59
N ASP A 660 56.41 16.89 54.48
CA ASP A 660 56.13 15.99 55.59
C ASP A 660 57.27 14.98 55.77
N ASN A 661 57.86 14.88 56.97
CA ASN A 661 58.91 13.90 57.31
C ASN A 661 58.38 12.44 57.36
N TYR A 662 57.25 12.16 56.71
CA TYR A 662 56.61 10.85 56.68
C TYR A 662 57.04 10.09 55.42
N GLU A 663 57.68 8.95 55.66
CA GLU A 663 58.05 7.96 54.65
C GLU A 663 56.81 7.17 54.19
N TYR A 664 56.61 6.97 52.88
CA TYR A 664 55.60 6.00 52.41
C TYR A 664 56.08 4.60 52.79
N GLN A 665 55.48 4.01 53.82
CA GLN A 665 55.84 2.69 54.31
C GLN A 665 54.94 1.63 53.68
N PHE A 666 55.57 0.60 53.11
CA PHE A 666 54.92 -0.54 52.52
C PHE A 666 55.32 -1.78 53.32
N LEU A 667 54.34 -2.49 53.87
CA LEU A 667 54.59 -3.82 54.42
C LEU A 667 54.89 -4.79 53.28
N LEU A 668 56.05 -5.44 53.33
CA LEU A 668 56.37 -6.52 52.41
C LEU A 668 55.83 -7.85 52.96
N PRO A 669 55.33 -8.74 52.09
CA PRO A 669 54.80 -10.02 52.52
C PRO A 669 55.88 -10.87 53.23
N PRO A 670 55.54 -11.59 54.32
CA PRO A 670 56.48 -12.40 55.08
C PRO A 670 57.10 -13.50 54.20
N GLN A 671 58.41 -13.71 54.31
CA GLN A 671 59.19 -14.53 53.37
C GLN A 671 59.39 -16.00 53.83
N SER A 672 58.97 -16.39 55.03
CA SER A 672 58.91 -17.81 55.45
C SER A 672 58.06 -17.99 56.71
N SER A 673 57.67 -19.22 57.05
CA SER A 673 56.88 -19.56 58.23
C SER A 673 57.67 -19.53 59.56
N ASN A 674 58.94 -19.09 59.55
CA ASN A 674 59.73 -18.91 60.77
C ASN A 674 59.58 -17.49 61.31
N THR A 675 59.09 -17.41 62.54
CA THR A 675 58.61 -16.22 63.27
C THR A 675 59.69 -15.20 63.70
N LEU A 676 60.85 -15.19 63.07
CA LEU A 676 61.92 -14.20 63.29
C LEU A 676 62.28 -13.37 62.03
N ASP A 677 61.72 -13.70 60.86
CA ASP A 677 61.79 -12.85 59.65
C ASP A 677 60.45 -12.11 59.46
N ASN A 678 60.09 -11.28 60.43
CA ASN A 678 58.94 -10.38 60.31
C ASN A 678 59.13 -9.49 59.07
N GLY A 679 58.12 -9.49 58.18
CA GLY A 679 58.13 -8.78 56.91
C GLY A 679 58.76 -7.39 57.03
N GLY A 680 59.81 -7.15 56.24
CA GLY A 680 60.50 -5.87 56.24
C GLY A 680 59.57 -4.77 55.76
N MET A 681 59.55 -3.63 56.45
CA MET A 681 58.92 -2.44 55.89
C MET A 681 59.86 -1.83 54.85
N ALA A 682 59.37 -1.58 53.64
CA ALA A 682 60.04 -0.71 52.69
C ALA A 682 59.53 0.71 52.88
N TYR A 683 60.41 1.70 52.74
CA TYR A 683 60.00 3.09 52.73
C TYR A 683 60.43 3.82 51.46
N ILE A 684 59.66 4.82 51.07
CA ILE A 684 60.00 5.79 50.03
C ILE A 684 59.94 7.19 50.64
N ARG A 685 61.07 7.90 50.65
CA ARG A 685 61.15 9.29 51.09
C ARG A 685 60.69 10.25 49.99
N PRO A 686 60.23 11.47 50.32
CA PRO A 686 59.80 12.44 49.31
C PRO A 686 60.88 12.83 48.29
N ASN A 687 62.16 12.78 48.67
CA ASN A 687 63.28 12.99 47.75
C ASN A 687 63.50 11.83 46.76
N GLY A 688 62.67 10.79 46.82
CA GLY A 688 62.70 9.61 45.94
C GLY A 688 63.60 8.48 46.45
N VAL A 689 64.32 8.64 47.56
CA VAL A 689 65.19 7.58 48.08
C VAL A 689 64.35 6.48 48.72
N CYS A 690 64.59 5.23 48.32
CA CYS A 690 63.94 4.05 48.87
C CYS A 690 64.87 3.31 49.82
N GLY A 691 64.35 2.84 50.95
CA GLY A 691 65.13 2.09 51.93
C GLY A 691 64.38 0.95 52.63
N LEU A 692 65.15 0.11 53.31
CA LEU A 692 64.74 -1.07 54.05
C LEU A 692 65.44 -1.05 55.43
N PRO A 693 64.75 -0.74 56.53
CA PRO A 693 65.38 -0.54 57.84
C PRO A 693 66.09 -1.78 58.41
N SER A 694 65.61 -2.98 58.07
CA SER A 694 65.97 -4.23 58.79
C SER A 694 66.40 -5.39 57.88
N PHE A 695 66.64 -5.15 56.59
CA PHE A 695 66.93 -6.23 55.64
C PHE A 695 68.43 -6.59 55.62
N ARG A 696 68.81 -7.66 56.31
CA ARG A 696 70.17 -8.26 56.28
C ARG A 696 70.08 -9.74 55.94
N GLY A 697 70.73 -10.18 54.86
CA GLY A 697 70.76 -11.60 54.48
C GLY A 697 71.05 -11.82 52.99
N THR A 698 71.32 -13.07 52.59
CA THR A 698 71.60 -13.46 51.20
C THR A 698 70.34 -13.79 50.39
N VAL A 699 69.15 -13.60 50.97
CA VAL A 699 67.86 -13.93 50.36
C VAL A 699 67.40 -12.82 49.42
N ASN A 700 66.63 -13.16 48.38
CA ASN A 700 66.04 -12.19 47.45
C ASN A 700 64.71 -11.67 47.99
N LEU A 701 64.51 -10.36 47.97
CA LEU A 701 63.28 -9.69 48.40
C LEU A 701 62.45 -9.24 47.21
N PHE A 702 61.16 -9.59 47.18
CA PHE A 702 60.24 -9.16 46.13
C PHE A 702 59.50 -7.89 46.54
N LEU A 703 59.54 -6.86 45.70
CA LEU A 703 59.02 -5.52 45.99
C LEU A 703 57.69 -5.20 45.28
N ALA A 704 56.98 -6.21 44.77
CA ALA A 704 55.65 -6.03 44.18
C ALA A 704 54.57 -6.57 45.14
N PRO A 705 53.42 -5.89 45.34
CA PRO A 705 52.93 -4.72 44.59
C PRO A 705 53.06 -3.41 45.39
N ILE A 706 54.20 -2.72 45.34
CA ILE A 706 54.27 -1.35 45.86
C ILE A 706 53.53 -0.42 44.88
N GLN A 707 52.49 0.26 45.36
CA GLN A 707 51.69 1.21 44.59
C GLN A 707 51.37 2.44 45.43
N TYR A 708 51.50 3.62 44.86
CA TYR A 708 51.12 4.88 45.50
C TYR A 708 50.63 5.88 44.47
N TYR A 709 49.89 6.88 44.92
CA TYR A 709 49.42 7.97 44.07
C TYR A 709 50.34 9.19 44.22
N ILE A 710 50.51 9.91 43.13
CA ILE A 710 51.15 11.22 43.07
C ILE A 710 50.12 12.25 42.59
N ASP A 711 50.24 13.50 43.04
CA ASP A 711 49.34 14.58 42.65
C ASP A 711 49.58 15.12 41.24
#